data_AF-C8X5D4-F1
#
_entry.id   AF-C8X5D4-F1
#
_cell.length_a   1.000
_cell.length_b   1.000
_cell.length_c   1.000
_cell.angle_alpha   90.00
_cell.angle_beta   90.00
_cell.angle_gamma   90.00
#
_symmetry.space_group_name_H-M   'P 1'
#
loop_
_entity.id
_entity.type
_entity.pdbx_description
1 polymer ?
#
loop_
_entity_poly.entity_id
_entity_poly.type
_entity_poly.pdbx_seq_one_letter_code
_entity_poly.pdbx_strand_id
1 'polypeptide(L)'
;MREALICIIACWLVLPAPLAASVAEPATVTELLDDLTARDQRLHKESAKLLQRLQQLRRQELDAMRREILDKVQDWDSGLVTLDGASLQTTLRRAKRLAAANGLDVQRLETLYAATQRIIKRFEFVSLCGSEQAVPDTTGNGASDASGAEQVLKWFDFADREEQRLACAQEKRVMLYTNTARAFVRALAAPDPAAAAAGFREYAEAVRTINDAEALAITAQCEQLAAEQELVARTAELVPLVGEAMDILAATQGRDLNGQELTTWDRLLRGIMLLTPEVVGQVGRRYPEALPHLMKGLQSLAAPEGGAVQRAIARTGQAAETVAGQAASLLAALRGSKAAGAATQVAKRTTDATAKVSQAVAAIKHLPFYAAAKTSEAATQHLPRQWAKALSTTAANRKEILLIRPVNKHAKPWLEKGLAVGKGMHVKAKTASQGPLAGLIPVDQRLSKLSDPAYREELVGAYRSELREQAQAAGREVSAAALERQAQEKAREQVTREMQKAQQAAAEARGQGYATAVPLVIEDKQVVRALDQSGKGHTVLKTTEGRYLDPQTGAPVELALDPGSEVPVEVLAEPGAGGKYFTADADLLGVGTSSQTSGVAARTSQTGSGPALDPDTDTAVWGTATETEVRTAFEVNVQGRLGGEGERILQHGPAVRFPEKPDFPITMFLPDASVVEINNQRQLREVLVAAKRQGVQGLEPHPAWGWGANWWRDGQ
;
A
#
# COMPACT_ATOMS: atom_id res chain seq x y z
N MET A 1 -7.47 -37.80 -20.03
CA MET A 1 -8.27 -36.69 -20.62
C MET A 1 -7.92 -36.44 -22.10
N ARG A 2 -6.65 -36.31 -22.49
CA ARG A 2 -6.22 -36.19 -23.91
C ARG A 2 -6.69 -37.38 -24.77
N GLU A 3 -6.58 -38.61 -24.26
CA GLU A 3 -6.99 -39.82 -25.00
C GLU A 3 -8.52 -39.94 -25.18
N ALA A 4 -9.31 -39.49 -24.20
CA ALA A 4 -10.78 -39.46 -24.33
C ALA A 4 -11.26 -38.41 -25.34
N LEU A 5 -10.57 -37.26 -25.42
CA LEU A 5 -10.87 -36.21 -26.42
C LEU A 5 -10.48 -36.66 -27.83
N ILE A 6 -9.38 -37.39 -27.97
CA ILE A 6 -8.93 -37.98 -29.24
C ILE A 6 -9.91 -39.06 -29.72
N CYS A 7 -10.44 -39.91 -28.83
CA CYS A 7 -11.47 -40.89 -29.20
C CYS A 7 -12.80 -40.24 -29.64
N ILE A 8 -13.23 -39.14 -29.02
CA ILE A 8 -14.46 -38.44 -29.41
C ILE A 8 -14.31 -37.78 -30.80
N ILE A 9 -13.16 -37.16 -31.07
CA ILE A 9 -12.86 -36.55 -32.37
C ILE A 9 -12.67 -37.63 -33.46
N ALA A 10 -12.06 -38.76 -33.11
CA ALA A 10 -11.91 -39.91 -34.03
C ALA A 10 -13.26 -40.58 -34.33
N CYS A 11 -14.18 -40.70 -33.37
CA CYS A 11 -15.54 -41.20 -33.62
C CYS A 11 -16.37 -40.25 -34.49
N TRP A 12 -16.09 -38.94 -34.48
CA TRP A 12 -16.74 -37.98 -35.38
C TRP A 12 -16.17 -37.99 -36.81
N LEU A 13 -14.89 -38.38 -36.98
CA LEU A 13 -14.21 -38.40 -38.29
C LEU A 13 -14.33 -39.75 -39.02
N VAL A 14 -14.83 -40.81 -38.36
CA VAL A 14 -14.98 -42.16 -38.94
C VAL A 14 -16.46 -42.57 -38.98
N LEU A 15 -17.31 -41.71 -39.52
CA LEU A 15 -18.62 -42.11 -40.03
C LEU A 15 -18.53 -42.25 -41.56
N PRO A 16 -18.42 -43.47 -42.12
CA PRO A 16 -18.70 -43.68 -43.53
C PRO A 16 -20.21 -43.80 -43.70
N ALA A 17 -20.80 -42.98 -44.55
CA ALA A 17 -22.10 -43.31 -45.13
C ALA A 17 -22.14 -42.86 -46.60
N PRO A 18 -22.29 -43.80 -47.56
CA PRO A 18 -23.03 -43.51 -48.77
C PRO A 18 -24.52 -43.60 -48.40
N LEU A 19 -25.15 -42.47 -48.08
CA LEU A 19 -26.61 -42.39 -47.96
C LEU A 19 -27.20 -42.15 -49.37
N ALA A 20 -27.28 -43.23 -50.15
CA ALA A 20 -28.24 -43.34 -51.24
C ALA A 20 -29.57 -43.81 -50.65
N ALA A 21 -30.25 -42.94 -49.89
CA ALA A 21 -31.63 -43.12 -49.52
C ALA A 21 -32.49 -42.34 -50.51
N SER A 22 -33.54 -42.99 -51.03
CA SER A 22 -34.49 -42.40 -51.97
C SER A 22 -34.98 -41.04 -51.44
N VAL A 23 -34.85 -40.01 -52.26
CA VAL A 23 -35.48 -38.72 -52.04
C VAL A 23 -36.99 -38.94 -52.16
N ALA A 24 -37.63 -39.29 -51.05
CA ALA A 24 -39.05 -39.06 -50.88
C ALA A 24 -39.25 -37.54 -50.95
N GLU A 25 -40.20 -37.09 -51.77
CA GLU A 25 -40.54 -35.69 -51.92
C GLU A 25 -40.75 -35.02 -50.56
N PRO A 26 -40.35 -33.75 -50.42
CA PRO A 26 -40.28 -33.10 -49.12
C PRO A 26 -41.66 -33.02 -48.48
N ALA A 27 -41.81 -33.75 -47.37
CA ALA A 27 -42.47 -33.26 -46.16
C ALA A 27 -42.33 -31.73 -46.09
N THR A 28 -43.44 -31.03 -45.86
CA THR A 28 -43.52 -29.56 -45.92
C THR A 28 -42.36 -28.89 -45.16
N VAL A 29 -41.91 -27.70 -45.57
CA VAL A 29 -40.80 -26.95 -44.90
C VAL A 29 -40.98 -26.87 -43.37
N THR A 30 -42.23 -26.87 -42.90
CA THR A 30 -42.65 -26.99 -41.51
C THR A 30 -42.17 -28.27 -40.81
N GLU A 31 -42.33 -29.45 -41.43
CA GLU A 31 -41.88 -30.72 -40.85
C GLU A 31 -40.36 -30.80 -40.72
N LEU A 32 -39.63 -30.20 -41.66
CA LEU A 32 -38.17 -30.07 -41.58
C LEU A 32 -37.74 -29.14 -40.45
N LEU A 33 -38.43 -28.01 -40.27
CA LEU A 33 -38.20 -27.08 -39.16
C LEU A 33 -38.49 -27.71 -37.79
N ASP A 34 -39.56 -28.50 -37.69
CA ASP A 34 -39.91 -29.21 -36.47
C ASP A 34 -38.89 -30.30 -36.12
N ASP A 35 -38.42 -31.08 -37.10
CA ASP A 35 -37.34 -32.07 -36.89
C ASP A 35 -36.03 -31.41 -36.47
N LEU A 36 -35.63 -30.30 -37.13
CA LEU A 36 -34.43 -29.55 -36.75
C LEU A 36 -34.55 -28.99 -35.32
N THR A 37 -35.71 -28.45 -34.95
CA THR A 37 -35.96 -27.94 -33.60
C THR A 37 -35.92 -29.07 -32.56
N ALA A 38 -36.49 -30.23 -32.86
CA ALA A 38 -36.46 -31.40 -31.99
C ALA A 38 -35.03 -31.96 -31.80
N ARG A 39 -34.21 -31.96 -32.87
CA ARG A 39 -32.79 -32.34 -32.81
C ARG A 39 -31.98 -31.35 -31.99
N ASP A 40 -32.20 -30.05 -32.18
CA ASP A 40 -31.55 -29.00 -31.39
C ASP A 40 -31.88 -29.13 -29.90
N GLN A 41 -33.16 -29.32 -29.55
CA GLN A 41 -33.58 -29.58 -28.17
C GLN A 41 -32.95 -30.84 -27.58
N ARG A 42 -32.82 -31.92 -28.37
CA ARG A 42 -32.16 -33.16 -27.93
C ARG A 42 -30.66 -32.93 -27.68
N LEU A 43 -29.97 -32.23 -28.58
CA LEU A 43 -28.56 -31.86 -28.43
C LEU A 43 -28.33 -30.97 -27.20
N HIS A 44 -29.21 -29.99 -26.96
CA HIS A 44 -29.19 -29.17 -25.74
C HIS A 44 -29.36 -30.01 -24.46
N LYS A 45 -30.28 -30.99 -24.47
CA LYS A 45 -30.48 -31.90 -23.33
C LYS A 45 -29.29 -32.83 -23.09
N GLU A 46 -28.69 -33.38 -24.14
CA GLU A 46 -27.52 -34.26 -24.04
C GLU A 46 -26.26 -33.50 -23.62
N SER A 47 -26.03 -32.31 -24.17
CA SER A 47 -24.93 -31.44 -23.76
C SER A 47 -25.07 -31.00 -22.29
N ALA A 48 -26.27 -30.65 -21.83
CA ALA A 48 -26.52 -30.33 -20.42
C ALA A 48 -26.21 -31.52 -19.50
N LYS A 49 -26.64 -32.75 -19.86
CA LYS A 49 -26.32 -33.97 -19.10
C LYS A 49 -24.81 -34.24 -19.07
N LEU A 50 -24.12 -34.06 -20.19
CA LEU A 50 -22.66 -34.23 -20.28
C LEU A 50 -21.94 -33.21 -19.40
N LEU A 51 -22.34 -31.94 -19.44
CA LEU A 51 -21.80 -30.89 -18.58
C LEU A 51 -22.03 -31.19 -17.10
N GLN A 52 -23.22 -31.66 -16.72
CA GLN A 52 -23.53 -32.07 -15.35
C GLN A 52 -22.62 -33.23 -14.90
N ARG A 53 -22.41 -34.24 -15.75
CA ARG A 53 -21.51 -35.37 -15.44
C ARG A 53 -20.06 -34.93 -15.32
N LEU A 54 -19.59 -34.03 -16.19
CA LEU A 54 -18.24 -33.44 -16.10
C LEU A 54 -18.07 -32.60 -14.83
N GLN A 55 -19.08 -31.83 -14.43
CA GLN A 55 -19.07 -31.09 -13.17
C GLN A 55 -19.02 -32.03 -11.96
N GLN A 56 -19.79 -33.13 -11.97
CA GLN A 56 -19.77 -34.13 -10.91
C GLN A 56 -18.40 -34.83 -10.79
N LEU A 57 -17.81 -35.26 -11.91
CA LEU A 57 -16.48 -35.86 -11.92
C LEU A 57 -15.41 -34.88 -11.42
N ARG A 58 -15.47 -33.62 -11.86
CA ARG A 58 -14.57 -32.57 -11.38
C ARG A 58 -14.70 -32.36 -9.88
N ARG A 59 -15.92 -32.35 -9.32
CA ARG A 59 -16.11 -32.26 -7.86
C ARG A 59 -15.47 -33.44 -7.14
N GLN A 60 -15.72 -34.66 -7.60
CA GLN A 60 -15.12 -35.86 -7.02
C GLN A 60 -13.59 -35.80 -7.02
N GLU A 61 -12.99 -35.31 -8.11
CA GLU A 61 -11.53 -35.11 -8.22
C GLU A 61 -11.03 -34.05 -7.23
N LEU A 62 -11.71 -32.91 -7.12
CA LEU A 62 -11.36 -31.85 -6.17
C LEU A 62 -11.53 -32.29 -4.72
N ASP A 63 -12.56 -33.07 -4.41
CA ASP A 63 -12.82 -33.61 -3.06
C ASP A 63 -11.79 -34.70 -2.69
N ALA A 64 -11.36 -35.52 -3.65
CA ALA A 64 -10.27 -36.46 -3.46
C ALA A 64 -8.94 -35.73 -3.20
N MET A 65 -8.62 -34.71 -4.02
CA MET A 65 -7.43 -33.87 -3.82
C MET A 65 -7.46 -33.16 -2.47
N ARG A 66 -8.63 -32.65 -2.06
CA ARG A 66 -8.82 -32.02 -0.75
C ARG A 66 -8.50 -32.98 0.39
N ARG A 67 -9.12 -34.18 0.39
CA ARG A 67 -8.88 -35.19 1.43
C ARG A 67 -7.40 -35.54 1.53
N GLU A 68 -6.74 -35.80 0.39
CA GLU A 68 -5.31 -36.07 0.39
C GLU A 68 -4.46 -34.93 0.98
N ILE A 69 -4.82 -33.66 0.70
CA ILE A 69 -4.13 -32.51 1.29
C ILE A 69 -4.36 -32.44 2.80
N LEU A 70 -5.61 -32.60 3.25
CA LEU A 70 -5.97 -32.50 4.67
C LEU A 70 -5.41 -33.66 5.49
N ASP A 71 -5.43 -34.88 4.96
CA ASP A 71 -4.81 -36.06 5.57
C ASP A 71 -3.32 -35.82 5.79
N LYS A 72 -2.61 -35.27 4.80
CA LYS A 72 -1.20 -34.90 4.95
C LYS A 72 -0.96 -33.82 6.01
N VAL A 73 -1.85 -32.82 6.09
CA VAL A 73 -1.75 -31.80 7.14
C VAL A 73 -1.97 -32.44 8.52
N GLN A 74 -2.94 -33.34 8.65
CA GLN A 74 -3.21 -34.09 9.87
C GLN A 74 -2.05 -35.01 10.27
N ASP A 75 -1.39 -35.65 9.30
CA ASP A 75 -0.16 -36.43 9.53
C ASP A 75 0.97 -35.53 10.07
N TRP A 76 1.06 -34.28 9.61
CA TRP A 76 2.02 -33.30 10.14
C TRP A 76 1.65 -32.84 11.55
N ASP A 77 0.37 -32.69 11.86
CA ASP A 77 -0.12 -32.25 13.17
C ASP A 77 0.03 -33.32 14.24
N SER A 78 -0.22 -34.58 13.88
CA SER A 78 -0.03 -35.73 14.76
C SER A 78 1.44 -36.08 14.98
N GLY A 79 2.36 -35.49 14.21
CA GLY A 79 3.78 -35.84 14.23
C GLY A 79 4.08 -37.22 13.63
N LEU A 80 3.10 -37.87 12.99
CA LEU A 80 3.28 -39.15 12.29
C LEU A 80 4.27 -39.03 11.13
N VAL A 81 4.27 -37.87 10.45
CA VAL A 81 5.18 -37.55 9.36
C VAL A 81 5.87 -36.22 9.64
N THR A 82 7.20 -36.20 9.54
CA THR A 82 7.96 -34.95 9.63
C THR A 82 7.67 -34.08 8.41
N LEU A 83 7.40 -32.79 8.64
CA LEU A 83 7.19 -31.85 7.55
C LEU A 83 8.52 -31.55 6.85
N ASP A 84 8.79 -32.24 5.75
CA ASP A 84 9.93 -31.93 4.89
C ASP A 84 9.55 -30.89 3.82
N GLY A 85 10.55 -30.16 3.34
CA GLY A 85 10.35 -29.07 2.37
C GLY A 85 9.76 -29.54 1.04
N ALA A 86 10.08 -30.74 0.55
CA ALA A 86 9.60 -31.25 -0.74
C ALA A 86 8.13 -31.70 -0.65
N SER A 87 7.75 -32.35 0.44
CA SER A 87 6.37 -32.70 0.75
C SER A 87 5.53 -31.44 0.91
N LEU A 88 5.99 -30.44 1.67
CA LEU A 88 5.30 -29.16 1.80
C LEU A 88 5.09 -28.47 0.45
N GLN A 89 6.13 -28.34 -0.38
CA GLN A 89 6.02 -27.69 -1.70
C GLN A 89 5.05 -28.43 -2.64
N THR A 90 5.01 -29.76 -2.57
CA THR A 90 4.09 -30.56 -3.36
C THR A 90 2.65 -30.39 -2.89
N THR A 91 2.41 -30.43 -1.58
CA THR A 91 1.09 -30.16 -0.98
C THR A 91 0.63 -28.74 -1.27
N LEU A 92 1.51 -27.74 -1.14
CA LEU A 92 1.20 -26.34 -1.42
C LEU A 92 0.82 -26.11 -2.88
N ARG A 93 1.52 -26.73 -3.84
CA ARG A 93 1.16 -26.68 -5.26
C ARG A 93 -0.23 -27.27 -5.53
N ARG A 94 -0.58 -28.38 -4.86
CA ARG A 94 -1.92 -28.99 -4.97
C ARG A 94 -2.98 -28.13 -4.31
N ALA A 95 -2.72 -27.59 -3.13
CA ALA A 95 -3.61 -26.68 -2.41
C ALA A 95 -3.89 -25.40 -3.23
N LYS A 96 -2.88 -24.83 -3.89
CA LYS A 96 -3.06 -23.70 -4.81
C LYS A 96 -3.92 -24.05 -6.03
N ARG A 97 -3.75 -25.24 -6.62
CA ARG A 97 -4.61 -25.71 -7.73
C ARG A 97 -6.06 -25.87 -7.27
N LEU A 98 -6.28 -26.44 -6.08
CA LEU A 98 -7.58 -26.57 -5.46
C LEU A 98 -8.21 -25.18 -5.18
N ALA A 99 -7.43 -24.25 -4.63
CA ALA A 99 -7.84 -22.87 -4.40
C ALA A 99 -8.25 -22.15 -5.70
N ALA A 100 -7.47 -22.28 -6.78
CA ALA A 100 -7.81 -21.75 -8.10
C ALA A 100 -9.12 -22.34 -8.65
N ALA A 101 -9.30 -23.65 -8.49
CA ALA A 101 -10.52 -24.34 -8.90
C ALA A 101 -11.74 -23.82 -8.11
N ASN A 102 -11.53 -23.48 -6.84
CA ASN A 102 -12.50 -22.86 -5.94
C ASN A 102 -12.66 -21.34 -6.14
N GLY A 103 -11.96 -20.75 -7.11
CA GLY A 103 -12.08 -19.34 -7.51
C GLY A 103 -11.28 -18.35 -6.66
N LEU A 104 -10.37 -18.80 -5.82
CA LEU A 104 -9.44 -17.92 -5.11
C LEU A 104 -8.37 -17.37 -6.07
N ASP A 105 -7.92 -16.13 -5.81
CA ASP A 105 -6.82 -15.50 -6.55
C ASP A 105 -5.48 -16.09 -6.09
N VAL A 106 -4.97 -17.05 -6.87
CA VAL A 106 -3.71 -17.76 -6.54
C VAL A 106 -2.51 -16.81 -6.55
N GLN A 107 -2.47 -15.80 -7.42
CA GLN A 107 -1.32 -14.90 -7.51
C GLN A 107 -1.24 -13.99 -6.27
N ARG A 108 -2.39 -13.48 -5.82
CA ARG A 108 -2.49 -12.73 -4.55
C ARG A 108 -2.06 -13.60 -3.38
N LEU A 109 -2.52 -14.85 -3.32
CA LEU A 109 -2.16 -15.82 -2.28
C LEU A 109 -0.66 -16.18 -2.29
N GLU A 110 -0.05 -16.29 -3.47
CA GLU A 110 1.40 -16.51 -3.60
C GLU A 110 2.22 -15.35 -3.09
N THR A 111 1.80 -14.13 -3.40
CA THR A 111 2.43 -12.90 -2.94
C THR A 111 2.36 -12.80 -1.41
N LEU A 112 1.18 -13.09 -0.84
CA LEU A 112 0.94 -13.12 0.60
C LEU A 112 1.85 -14.14 1.30
N TYR A 113 1.88 -15.38 0.82
CA TYR A 113 2.72 -16.43 1.40
C TYR A 113 4.22 -16.10 1.30
N ALA A 114 4.67 -15.59 0.16
CA ALA A 114 6.07 -15.18 -0.03
C ALA A 114 6.47 -14.01 0.88
N ALA A 115 5.56 -13.07 1.14
CA ALA A 115 5.77 -12.02 2.13
C ALA A 115 5.96 -12.60 3.54
N THR A 116 5.08 -13.50 3.97
CA THR A 116 5.19 -14.18 5.27
C THR A 116 6.50 -14.94 5.41
N GLN A 117 6.94 -15.67 4.37
CA GLN A 117 8.22 -16.37 4.40
C GLN A 117 9.42 -15.42 4.59
N ARG A 118 9.37 -14.22 3.99
CA ARG A 118 10.44 -13.22 4.16
C ARG A 118 10.46 -12.66 5.58
N ILE A 119 9.31 -12.42 6.17
CA ILE A 119 9.20 -11.95 7.57
C ILE A 119 9.80 -13.01 8.51
N ILE A 120 9.36 -14.27 8.41
CA ILE A 120 9.85 -15.35 9.27
C ILE A 120 11.36 -15.53 9.15
N LYS A 121 11.92 -15.37 7.94
CA LYS A 121 13.37 -15.45 7.72
C LYS A 121 14.15 -14.30 8.37
N ARG A 122 13.58 -13.10 8.39
CA ARG A 122 14.20 -11.90 8.98
C ARG A 122 14.00 -11.79 10.49
N PHE A 123 12.98 -12.43 11.04
CA PHE A 123 12.68 -12.36 12.46
C PHE A 123 13.83 -12.94 13.31
N GLU A 124 14.26 -12.15 14.30
CA GLU A 124 15.29 -12.52 15.26
C GLU A 124 14.69 -13.29 16.43
N PHE A 125 14.68 -14.62 16.34
CA PHE A 125 14.21 -15.51 17.42
C PHE A 125 15.16 -15.58 18.61
N VAL A 126 16.38 -15.04 18.45
CA VAL A 126 17.45 -15.10 19.44
C VAL A 126 17.04 -14.42 20.76
N SER A 127 16.22 -13.36 20.69
CA SER A 127 15.68 -12.65 21.86
C SER A 127 14.66 -13.46 22.68
N LEU A 128 14.00 -14.45 22.05
CA LEU A 128 12.99 -15.31 22.70
C LEU A 128 13.59 -16.55 23.37
N CYS A 129 14.86 -16.85 23.09
CA CYS A 129 15.57 -18.04 23.57
C CYS A 129 16.50 -17.75 24.77
N GLY A 130 16.24 -16.67 25.51
CA GLY A 130 17.00 -16.26 26.70
C GLY A 130 17.69 -14.90 26.52
N SER A 131 17.47 -14.00 27.47
CA SER A 131 17.97 -12.62 27.48
C SER A 131 19.00 -12.36 28.58
N GLU A 132 19.62 -13.40 29.14
CA GLU A 132 20.69 -13.16 30.10
C GLU A 132 21.86 -12.48 29.37
N GLN A 133 22.07 -11.21 29.69
CA GLN A 133 23.23 -10.42 29.32
C GLN A 133 24.47 -11.05 29.96
N ALA A 134 24.93 -12.17 29.43
CA ALA A 134 26.23 -12.74 29.73
C ALA A 134 27.23 -12.24 28.70
N VAL A 135 27.37 -10.92 28.57
CA VAL A 135 28.70 -10.41 28.24
C VAL A 135 29.49 -10.65 29.53
N PRO A 136 30.50 -11.54 29.56
CA PRO A 136 31.35 -11.64 30.73
C PRO A 136 31.86 -10.23 31.01
N ASP A 137 31.68 -9.74 32.23
CA ASP A 137 32.18 -8.44 32.66
C ASP A 137 33.72 -8.48 32.61
N THR A 138 34.29 -8.32 31.42
CA THR A 138 35.73 -8.28 31.17
C THR A 138 36.33 -6.96 31.66
N THR A 139 35.50 -6.05 32.21
CA THR A 139 35.90 -4.77 32.76
C THR A 139 36.16 -4.78 34.28
N GLY A 140 36.00 -5.92 34.96
CA GLY A 140 36.43 -6.07 36.35
C GLY A 140 37.94 -6.28 36.47
N ASN A 141 38.66 -5.30 37.05
CA ASN A 141 40.11 -5.29 37.35
C ASN A 141 40.61 -6.40 38.34
N GLY A 142 40.01 -7.59 38.34
CA GLY A 142 40.33 -8.71 39.25
C GLY A 142 41.19 -9.82 38.63
N ALA A 143 42.08 -9.50 37.70
CA ALA A 143 42.81 -10.48 36.88
C ALA A 143 44.05 -11.13 37.54
N SER A 144 44.16 -11.19 38.88
CA SER A 144 45.36 -11.76 39.52
C SER A 144 45.26 -13.21 39.99
N ASP A 145 44.06 -13.79 40.22
CA ASP A 145 43.99 -15.09 40.93
C ASP A 145 43.17 -16.22 40.25
N ALA A 146 42.51 -15.97 39.11
CA ALA A 146 41.80 -17.04 38.39
C ALA A 146 42.75 -17.81 37.46
N SER A 147 43.08 -19.05 37.81
CA SER A 147 43.93 -19.94 37.01
C SER A 147 43.43 -20.07 35.56
N GLY A 148 44.34 -20.16 34.58
CA GLY A 148 43.98 -20.20 33.15
C GLY A 148 43.01 -21.32 32.77
N ALA A 149 42.92 -22.39 33.55
CA ALA A 149 41.94 -23.45 33.36
C ALA A 149 40.49 -23.00 33.63
N GLU A 150 40.28 -22.10 34.59
CA GLU A 150 38.95 -21.59 34.96
C GLU A 150 38.40 -20.63 33.90
N GLN A 151 39.27 -19.84 33.26
CA GLN A 151 38.87 -18.95 32.16
C GLN A 151 38.50 -19.73 30.89
N VAL A 152 39.21 -20.83 30.61
CA VAL A 152 38.91 -21.74 29.49
C VAL A 152 37.58 -22.46 29.70
N LEU A 153 37.29 -22.95 30.91
CA LEU A 153 36.00 -23.56 31.23
C LEU A 153 34.83 -22.58 31.09
N LYS A 154 34.99 -21.33 31.56
CA LYS A 154 33.98 -20.26 31.39
C LYS A 154 33.70 -19.93 29.92
N TRP A 155 34.70 -20.03 29.06
CA TRP A 155 34.54 -19.84 27.61
C TRP A 155 33.78 -21.00 26.95
N PHE A 156 34.09 -22.25 27.30
CA PHE A 156 33.33 -23.41 26.80
C PHE A 156 31.87 -23.38 27.28
N ASP A 157 31.61 -23.03 28.54
CA ASP A 157 30.24 -22.85 29.06
C ASP A 157 29.49 -21.72 28.35
N PHE A 158 30.18 -20.69 27.87
CA PHE A 158 29.58 -19.63 27.05
C PHE A 158 29.29 -20.11 25.62
N ALA A 159 30.24 -20.82 24.99
CA ALA A 159 30.08 -21.38 23.66
C ALA A 159 28.91 -22.38 23.60
N ASP A 160 28.81 -23.28 24.58
CA ASP A 160 27.70 -24.24 24.68
C ASP A 160 26.35 -23.53 24.86
N ARG A 161 26.30 -22.45 25.65
CA ARG A 161 25.07 -21.64 25.83
C ARG A 161 24.67 -20.91 24.54
N GLU A 162 25.63 -20.37 23.81
CA GLU A 162 25.35 -19.67 22.55
C GLU A 162 24.93 -20.65 21.44
N GLU A 163 25.54 -21.83 21.37
CA GLU A 163 25.11 -22.92 20.48
C GLU A 163 23.68 -23.38 20.81
N GLN A 164 23.35 -23.56 22.09
CA GLN A 164 21.99 -23.87 22.54
C GLN A 164 20.99 -22.77 22.17
N ARG A 165 21.39 -21.50 22.28
CA ARG A 165 20.55 -20.34 21.93
C ARG A 165 20.26 -20.28 20.44
N LEU A 166 21.28 -20.50 19.60
CA LEU A 166 21.13 -20.57 18.15
C LEU A 166 20.28 -21.77 17.73
N ALA A 167 20.48 -22.94 18.36
CA ALA A 167 19.66 -24.13 18.14
C ALA A 167 18.18 -23.87 18.49
N CYS A 168 17.91 -23.26 19.65
CA CYS A 168 16.56 -22.84 20.05
C CYS A 168 15.95 -21.85 19.04
N ALA A 169 16.72 -20.84 18.60
CA ALA A 169 16.25 -19.85 17.64
C ALA A 169 15.87 -20.50 16.30
N GLN A 170 16.66 -21.47 15.83
CA GLN A 170 16.34 -22.24 14.62
C GLN A 170 15.11 -23.13 14.83
N GLU A 171 14.99 -23.81 15.97
CA GLU A 171 13.82 -24.63 16.30
C GLU A 171 12.53 -23.79 16.30
N LYS A 172 12.54 -22.63 16.96
CA LYS A 172 11.40 -21.69 16.98
C LYS A 172 11.06 -21.18 15.59
N ARG A 173 12.07 -20.87 14.77
CA ARG A 173 11.87 -20.47 13.37
C ARG A 173 11.21 -21.57 12.54
N VAL A 174 11.69 -22.80 12.66
CA VAL A 174 11.13 -23.97 11.97
C VAL A 174 9.70 -24.23 12.44
N MET A 175 9.44 -24.14 13.74
CA MET A 175 8.10 -24.26 14.32
C MET A 175 7.15 -23.22 13.76
N LEU A 176 7.54 -21.94 13.74
CA LEU A 176 6.70 -20.87 13.22
C LEU A 176 6.43 -21.02 11.72
N TYR A 177 7.47 -21.33 10.94
CA TYR A 177 7.33 -21.60 9.50
C TYR A 177 6.37 -22.77 9.24
N THR A 178 6.49 -23.83 10.04
CA THR A 178 5.67 -25.03 9.94
C THR A 178 4.21 -24.71 10.27
N ASN A 179 3.95 -24.03 11.38
CA ASN A 179 2.59 -23.66 11.81
C ASN A 179 1.91 -22.73 10.79
N THR A 180 2.61 -21.70 10.33
CA THR A 180 2.09 -20.77 9.32
C THR A 180 1.84 -21.47 7.99
N ALA A 181 2.72 -22.37 7.54
CA ALA A 181 2.53 -23.14 6.33
C ALA A 181 1.31 -24.08 6.42
N ARG A 182 1.10 -24.75 7.55
CA ARG A 182 -0.05 -25.64 7.78
C ARG A 182 -1.37 -24.86 7.75
N ALA A 183 -1.45 -23.77 8.51
CA ALA A 183 -2.65 -22.91 8.54
C ALA A 183 -2.99 -22.38 7.14
N PHE A 184 -1.97 -21.95 6.38
CA PHE A 184 -2.17 -21.51 5.00
C PHE A 184 -2.68 -22.64 4.09
N VAL A 185 -2.09 -23.84 4.16
CA VAL A 185 -2.54 -24.99 3.37
C VAL A 185 -3.99 -25.38 3.73
N ARG A 186 -4.38 -25.36 5.01
CA ARG A 186 -5.77 -25.60 5.43
C ARG A 186 -6.72 -24.57 4.86
N ALA A 187 -6.37 -23.28 4.90
CA ALA A 187 -7.18 -22.21 4.34
C ALA A 187 -7.43 -22.42 2.83
N LEU A 188 -6.40 -22.82 2.08
CA LEU A 188 -6.50 -23.11 0.64
C LEU A 188 -7.30 -24.38 0.34
N ALA A 189 -7.22 -25.38 1.21
CA ALA A 189 -7.87 -26.68 1.04
C ALA A 189 -9.27 -26.76 1.68
N ALA A 190 -9.78 -25.67 2.26
CA ALA A 190 -11.04 -25.68 2.97
C ALA A 190 -12.22 -26.19 2.10
N PRO A 191 -13.17 -26.95 2.69
CA PRO A 191 -14.32 -27.50 1.98
C PRO A 191 -15.27 -26.44 1.44
N ASP A 192 -15.44 -25.36 2.18
CA ASP A 192 -16.38 -24.28 1.89
C ASP A 192 -15.76 -22.91 2.23
N PRO A 193 -16.37 -21.80 1.82
CA PRO A 193 -15.85 -20.46 2.09
C PRO A 193 -15.83 -20.10 3.58
N ALA A 194 -16.75 -20.59 4.42
CA ALA A 194 -16.72 -20.30 5.85
C ALA A 194 -15.51 -20.95 6.52
N ALA A 195 -15.22 -22.21 6.18
CA ALA A 195 -14.01 -22.90 6.60
C ALA A 195 -12.74 -22.23 6.04
N ALA A 196 -12.77 -21.71 4.81
CA ALA A 196 -11.65 -20.95 4.25
C ALA A 196 -11.39 -19.66 5.03
N ALA A 197 -12.46 -18.93 5.40
CA ALA A 197 -12.37 -17.74 6.23
C ALA A 197 -11.76 -18.04 7.60
N ALA A 198 -12.20 -19.12 8.24
CA ALA A 198 -11.61 -19.59 9.49
C ALA A 198 -10.12 -19.93 9.34
N GLY A 199 -9.74 -20.64 8.27
CA GLY A 199 -8.34 -20.95 7.97
C GLY A 199 -7.47 -19.72 7.73
N PHE A 200 -7.98 -18.68 7.05
CA PHE A 200 -7.25 -17.43 6.88
C PHE A 200 -7.08 -16.65 8.18
N ARG A 201 -8.04 -16.74 9.12
CA ARG A 201 -7.89 -16.17 10.46
C ARG A 201 -6.86 -16.92 11.29
N GLU A 202 -6.88 -18.26 11.23
CA GLU A 202 -5.85 -19.09 11.86
C GLU A 202 -4.45 -18.75 11.30
N TYR A 203 -4.35 -18.56 9.98
CA TYR A 203 -3.11 -18.10 9.35
C TYR A 203 -2.70 -16.70 9.81
N ALA A 204 -3.65 -15.77 9.91
CA ALA A 204 -3.40 -14.41 10.40
C ALA A 204 -2.90 -14.41 11.85
N GLU A 205 -3.46 -15.26 12.71
CA GLU A 205 -3.06 -15.42 14.10
C GLU A 205 -1.66 -16.03 14.22
N ALA A 206 -1.36 -17.04 13.40
CA ALA A 206 -0.02 -17.62 13.32
C ALA A 206 1.03 -16.56 12.92
N VAL A 207 0.70 -15.68 11.97
CA VAL A 207 1.59 -14.57 11.57
C VAL A 207 1.68 -13.48 12.64
N ARG A 208 0.58 -13.17 13.34
CA ARG A 208 0.53 -12.13 14.40
C ARG A 208 1.45 -12.42 15.57
N THR A 209 1.83 -13.69 15.79
CA THR A 209 2.85 -14.04 16.79
C THR A 209 4.23 -13.40 16.51
N ILE A 210 4.45 -12.92 15.28
CA ILE A 210 5.59 -12.12 14.88
C ILE A 210 5.30 -10.66 15.22
N ASN A 211 5.96 -10.11 16.24
CA ASN A 211 5.82 -8.72 16.64
C ASN A 211 6.61 -7.79 15.67
N ASP A 212 6.15 -7.71 14.43
CA ASP A 212 6.75 -6.94 13.33
C ASP A 212 5.67 -6.11 12.60
N ALA A 213 6.00 -4.88 12.19
CA ALA A 213 5.07 -4.00 11.48
C ALA A 213 4.58 -4.58 10.14
N GLU A 214 5.42 -5.35 9.45
CA GLU A 214 5.01 -6.06 8.23
C GLU A 214 4.05 -7.21 8.53
N ALA A 215 4.17 -7.86 9.70
CA ALA A 215 3.27 -8.94 10.11
C ALA A 215 1.84 -8.41 10.27
N LEU A 216 1.68 -7.20 10.81
CA LEU A 216 0.37 -6.52 10.92
C LEU A 216 -0.29 -6.30 9.54
N ALA A 217 0.50 -5.88 8.54
CA ALA A 217 -0.02 -5.70 7.18
C ALA A 217 -0.47 -7.02 6.54
N ILE A 218 0.27 -8.11 6.79
CA ILE A 218 -0.13 -9.45 6.34
C ILE A 218 -1.39 -9.92 7.06
N THR A 219 -1.47 -9.73 8.38
CA THR A 219 -2.67 -10.04 9.19
C THR A 219 -3.89 -9.32 8.64
N ALA A 220 -3.80 -8.03 8.32
CA ALA A 220 -4.90 -7.26 7.72
C ALA A 220 -5.33 -7.83 6.34
N GLN A 221 -4.37 -8.23 5.50
CA GLN A 221 -4.69 -8.86 4.21
C GLN A 221 -5.37 -10.23 4.38
N CYS A 222 -4.95 -11.03 5.37
CA CYS A 222 -5.59 -12.30 5.71
C CYS A 222 -7.03 -12.09 6.22
N GLU A 223 -7.25 -11.08 7.06
CA GLU A 223 -8.58 -10.72 7.57
C GLU A 223 -9.50 -10.24 6.44
N GLN A 224 -8.97 -9.48 5.48
CA GLN A 224 -9.71 -9.11 4.27
C GLN A 224 -10.10 -10.34 3.45
N LEU A 225 -9.17 -11.28 3.21
CA LEU A 225 -9.48 -12.54 2.51
C LEU A 225 -10.54 -13.35 3.28
N ALA A 226 -10.47 -13.38 4.61
CA ALA A 226 -11.48 -14.04 5.43
C ALA A 226 -12.86 -13.39 5.29
N ALA A 227 -12.93 -12.06 5.29
CA ALA A 227 -14.17 -11.32 5.08
C ALA A 227 -14.75 -11.56 3.68
N GLU A 228 -13.91 -11.59 2.64
CA GLU A 228 -14.32 -11.94 1.27
C GLU A 228 -14.92 -13.35 1.21
N GLN A 229 -14.29 -14.34 1.86
CA GLN A 229 -14.79 -15.71 1.90
C GLN A 229 -16.10 -15.84 2.71
N GLU A 230 -16.23 -15.13 3.83
CA GLU A 230 -17.46 -15.11 4.61
C GLU A 230 -18.62 -14.50 3.81
N LEU A 231 -18.35 -13.46 3.02
CA LEU A 231 -19.32 -12.89 2.11
C LEU A 231 -19.74 -13.89 1.02
N VAL A 232 -18.80 -14.68 0.47
CA VAL A 232 -19.11 -15.76 -0.48
C VAL A 232 -20.01 -16.83 0.17
N ALA A 233 -19.72 -17.25 1.41
CA ALA A 233 -20.54 -18.20 2.15
C ALA A 233 -21.97 -17.66 2.38
N ARG A 234 -22.08 -16.46 2.95
CA ARG A 234 -23.38 -15.80 3.19
C ARG A 234 -24.16 -15.61 1.89
N THR A 235 -23.48 -15.25 0.80
CA THR A 235 -24.12 -15.15 -0.51
C THR A 235 -24.65 -16.49 -0.97
N ALA A 236 -23.84 -17.55 -0.90
CA ALA A 236 -24.22 -18.90 -1.30
C ALA A 236 -25.42 -19.42 -0.50
N GLU A 237 -25.47 -19.15 0.80
CA GLU A 237 -26.62 -19.45 1.66
C GLU A 237 -27.88 -18.71 1.23
N LEU A 238 -27.75 -17.46 0.78
CA LEU A 238 -28.88 -16.65 0.28
C LEU A 238 -29.42 -17.12 -1.07
N VAL A 239 -28.66 -17.88 -1.86
CA VAL A 239 -29.05 -18.22 -3.25
C VAL A 239 -30.17 -19.26 -3.35
N PRO A 240 -30.20 -20.37 -2.58
CA PRO A 240 -31.35 -21.28 -2.53
C PRO A 240 -32.62 -20.61 -1.98
N LEU A 241 -32.47 -19.53 -1.20
CA LEU A 241 -33.54 -18.88 -0.44
C LEU A 241 -34.37 -17.88 -1.26
N VAL A 242 -34.00 -17.58 -2.51
CA VAL A 242 -34.74 -16.67 -3.40
C VAL A 242 -36.00 -17.32 -4.00
N GLY A 243 -36.19 -18.63 -3.82
CA GLY A 243 -37.38 -19.37 -4.28
C GLY A 243 -38.48 -19.57 -3.23
N GLU A 244 -38.14 -19.94 -1.99
CA GLU A 244 -39.11 -20.50 -1.02
C GLU A 244 -38.91 -20.07 0.45
N ALA A 245 -38.02 -19.10 0.76
CA ALA A 245 -37.65 -18.77 2.15
C ALA A 245 -37.97 -17.34 2.61
N MET A 246 -39.02 -16.72 2.06
CA MET A 246 -39.50 -15.41 2.54
C MET A 246 -40.21 -15.47 3.89
N ASP A 247 -40.57 -16.66 4.41
CA ASP A 247 -41.35 -16.79 5.66
C ASP A 247 -40.58 -17.34 6.88
N ILE A 248 -39.43 -18.01 6.72
CA ILE A 248 -38.74 -18.69 7.86
C ILE A 248 -37.55 -17.87 8.42
N LEU A 249 -36.97 -16.94 7.65
CA LEU A 249 -35.88 -16.06 8.11
C LEU A 249 -36.33 -14.70 8.66
N ALA A 250 -37.65 -14.48 8.73
CA ALA A 250 -38.26 -13.46 9.59
C ALA A 250 -38.07 -13.79 11.09
N ALA A 251 -37.71 -15.05 11.44
CA ALA A 251 -37.79 -15.54 12.80
C ALA A 251 -36.53 -15.40 13.67
N THR A 252 -35.34 -15.02 13.16
CA THR A 252 -34.12 -15.25 13.97
C THR A 252 -33.21 -14.09 14.37
N GLN A 253 -33.28 -12.83 13.89
CA GLN A 253 -32.50 -11.73 14.53
C GLN A 253 -32.70 -10.27 14.08
N GLY A 254 -33.68 -9.93 13.23
CA GLY A 254 -33.69 -8.66 12.48
C GLY A 254 -33.58 -7.37 13.30
N ARG A 255 -32.37 -6.78 13.45
CA ARG A 255 -32.14 -5.41 13.97
C ARG A 255 -30.91 -4.74 13.32
N ASP A 256 -30.91 -3.42 13.22
CA ASP A 256 -29.83 -2.56 12.73
C ASP A 256 -29.02 -1.90 13.87
N LEU A 257 -28.07 -1.02 13.52
CA LEU A 257 -27.16 -0.34 14.47
C LEU A 257 -27.86 0.64 15.43
N ASN A 258 -29.13 0.97 15.19
CA ASN A 258 -29.97 1.76 16.09
C ASN A 258 -31.00 0.87 16.83
N GLY A 259 -30.87 -0.45 16.73
CA GLY A 259 -31.79 -1.41 17.33
C GLY A 259 -33.12 -1.59 16.57
N GLN A 260 -33.25 -1.05 15.35
CA GLN A 260 -34.49 -1.13 14.57
C GLN A 260 -34.52 -2.34 13.63
N GLU A 261 -35.68 -2.97 13.45
CA GLU A 261 -35.77 -4.19 12.65
C GLU A 261 -35.43 -3.96 11.18
N LEU A 262 -34.36 -4.59 10.69
CA LEU A 262 -34.02 -4.55 9.27
C LEU A 262 -35.11 -5.26 8.47
N THR A 263 -35.77 -4.52 7.58
CA THR A 263 -36.74 -5.10 6.65
C THR A 263 -36.06 -6.15 5.78
N THR A 264 -36.80 -7.18 5.36
CA THR A 264 -36.31 -8.24 4.46
C THR A 264 -35.69 -7.67 3.19
N TRP A 265 -36.19 -6.51 2.75
CA TRP A 265 -35.66 -5.77 1.62
C TRP A 265 -34.30 -5.13 1.90
N ASP A 266 -34.08 -4.51 3.05
CA ASP A 266 -32.79 -3.88 3.36
C ASP A 266 -31.64 -4.90 3.45
N ARG A 267 -31.92 -6.11 3.95
CA ARG A 267 -30.94 -7.20 4.00
C ARG A 267 -30.58 -7.70 2.61
N LEU A 268 -31.57 -7.87 1.75
CA LEU A 268 -31.38 -8.29 0.36
C LEU A 268 -30.57 -7.25 -0.43
N LEU A 269 -30.93 -5.96 -0.32
CA LEU A 269 -30.28 -4.85 -1.02
C LEU A 269 -28.81 -4.70 -0.57
N ARG A 270 -28.54 -4.82 0.73
CA ARG A 270 -27.16 -4.81 1.26
C ARG A 270 -26.36 -6.02 0.80
N GLY A 271 -26.96 -7.20 0.79
CA GLY A 271 -26.33 -8.41 0.25
C GLY A 271 -25.88 -8.23 -1.20
N ILE A 272 -26.76 -7.71 -2.06
CA ILE A 272 -26.46 -7.45 -3.48
C ILE A 272 -25.40 -6.37 -3.66
N MET A 273 -25.42 -5.31 -2.84
CA MET A 273 -24.41 -4.25 -2.86
C MET A 273 -23.00 -4.75 -2.54
N LEU A 274 -22.90 -5.78 -1.70
CA LEU A 274 -21.63 -6.37 -1.32
C LEU A 274 -21.08 -7.35 -2.36
N LEU A 275 -21.92 -7.86 -3.27
CA LEU A 275 -21.48 -8.77 -4.33
C LEU A 275 -20.51 -8.07 -5.29
N THR A 276 -19.29 -8.59 -5.38
CA THR A 276 -18.32 -8.26 -6.42
C THR A 276 -18.29 -9.34 -7.50
N PRO A 277 -17.78 -9.03 -8.72
CA PRO A 277 -17.60 -10.04 -9.76
C PRO A 277 -16.79 -11.26 -9.30
N GLU A 278 -15.79 -11.06 -8.44
CA GLU A 278 -14.95 -12.11 -7.85
C GLU A 278 -15.75 -13.00 -6.91
N VAL A 279 -16.54 -12.42 -6.00
CA VAL A 279 -17.43 -13.14 -5.07
C VAL A 279 -18.41 -13.99 -5.86
N VAL A 280 -19.04 -13.42 -6.88
CA VAL A 280 -20.02 -14.14 -7.69
C VAL A 280 -19.38 -15.21 -8.58
N GLY A 281 -18.17 -14.96 -9.10
CA GLY A 281 -17.36 -15.96 -9.79
C GLY A 281 -16.99 -17.15 -8.88
N GLN A 282 -16.69 -16.88 -7.61
CA GLN A 282 -16.44 -17.91 -6.60
C GLN A 282 -17.71 -18.70 -6.26
N VAL A 283 -18.84 -18.03 -6.04
CA VAL A 283 -20.14 -18.69 -5.83
C VAL A 283 -20.48 -19.58 -7.03
N GLY A 284 -20.30 -19.12 -8.26
CA GLY A 284 -20.58 -19.91 -9.46
C GLY A 284 -19.68 -21.14 -9.62
N ARG A 285 -18.41 -21.07 -9.19
CA ARG A 285 -17.48 -22.22 -9.24
C ARG A 285 -17.73 -23.23 -8.12
N ARG A 286 -18.05 -22.74 -6.91
CA ARG A 286 -18.26 -23.60 -5.73
C ARG A 286 -19.68 -24.17 -5.65
N TYR A 287 -20.67 -23.39 -6.04
CA TYR A 287 -22.10 -23.70 -5.98
C TYR A 287 -22.77 -23.49 -7.36
N PRO A 288 -22.41 -24.26 -8.40
CA PRO A 288 -23.01 -24.13 -9.73
C PRO A 288 -24.52 -24.38 -9.76
N GLU A 289 -25.10 -25.12 -8.80
CA GLU A 289 -26.56 -25.23 -8.63
C GLU A 289 -27.20 -23.92 -8.18
N ALA A 290 -26.48 -23.10 -7.43
CA ALA A 290 -26.94 -21.79 -6.97
C ALA A 290 -26.91 -20.77 -8.12
N LEU A 291 -25.95 -20.89 -9.03
CA LEU A 291 -25.72 -19.92 -10.09
C LEU A 291 -26.97 -19.59 -10.95
N PRO A 292 -27.81 -20.53 -11.41
CA PRO A 292 -29.05 -20.22 -12.11
C PRO A 292 -30.03 -19.37 -11.30
N HIS A 293 -30.15 -19.62 -10.00
CA HIS A 293 -31.04 -18.87 -9.10
C HIS A 293 -30.50 -17.46 -8.85
N LEU A 294 -29.19 -17.33 -8.61
CA LEU A 294 -28.52 -16.03 -8.50
C LEU A 294 -28.66 -15.23 -9.78
N MET A 295 -28.44 -15.85 -10.94
CA MET A 295 -28.61 -15.22 -12.25
C MET A 295 -30.05 -14.77 -12.49
N LYS A 296 -31.05 -15.58 -12.11
CA LYS A 296 -32.47 -15.23 -12.20
C LYS A 296 -32.84 -14.07 -11.26
N GLY A 297 -32.29 -14.06 -10.05
CA GLY A 297 -32.45 -12.97 -9.09
C GLY A 297 -31.81 -11.67 -9.58
N LEU A 298 -30.56 -11.72 -10.04
CA LEU A 298 -29.90 -10.54 -10.63
C LEU A 298 -30.64 -10.05 -11.88
N GLN A 299 -31.22 -10.95 -12.69
CA GLN A 299 -32.02 -10.58 -13.88
C GLN A 299 -33.32 -9.88 -13.49
N SER A 300 -34.01 -10.35 -12.45
CA SER A 300 -35.26 -9.72 -11.99
C SER A 300 -35.02 -8.35 -11.35
N LEU A 301 -33.81 -8.15 -10.79
CA LEU A 301 -33.35 -6.87 -10.23
C LEU A 301 -32.85 -5.90 -11.31
N ALA A 302 -32.20 -6.40 -12.36
CA ALA A 302 -31.68 -5.59 -13.45
C ALA A 302 -32.73 -5.24 -14.53
N ALA A 303 -33.95 -5.80 -14.44
CA ALA A 303 -35.01 -5.59 -15.43
C ALA A 303 -35.55 -4.13 -15.38
N PRO A 304 -35.52 -3.38 -16.50
CA PRO A 304 -35.86 -1.96 -16.53
C PRO A 304 -37.36 -1.65 -16.38
N GLU A 305 -38.26 -2.57 -16.78
CA GLU A 305 -39.72 -2.37 -16.69
C GLU A 305 -40.43 -3.63 -16.14
N GLY A 306 -41.37 -3.45 -15.21
CA GLY A 306 -42.19 -4.51 -14.57
C GLY A 306 -41.49 -5.35 -13.49
N GLY A 307 -40.19 -5.12 -13.26
CA GLY A 307 -39.34 -5.87 -12.32
C GLY A 307 -39.60 -5.55 -10.84
N ALA A 308 -39.01 -6.36 -9.96
CA ALA A 308 -39.11 -6.17 -8.50
C ALA A 308 -38.53 -4.81 -8.06
N VAL A 309 -37.54 -4.30 -8.78
CA VAL A 309 -36.91 -3.00 -8.53
C VAL A 309 -37.83 -1.82 -8.86
N GLN A 310 -38.59 -1.84 -9.96
CA GLN A 310 -39.50 -0.73 -10.27
C GLN A 310 -40.61 -0.60 -9.22
N ARG A 311 -41.09 -1.75 -8.70
CA ARG A 311 -42.02 -1.81 -7.55
C ARG A 311 -41.39 -1.31 -6.25
N ALA A 312 -40.07 -1.47 -6.08
CA ALA A 312 -39.32 -0.97 -4.93
C ALA A 312 -38.98 0.52 -5.06
N ILE A 313 -38.53 1.01 -6.22
CA ILE A 313 -38.28 2.44 -6.54
C ILE A 313 -39.54 3.27 -6.24
N ALA A 314 -40.72 2.77 -6.59
CA ALA A 314 -42.00 3.42 -6.29
C ALA A 314 -42.31 3.53 -4.78
N ARG A 315 -41.61 2.78 -3.91
CA ARG A 315 -41.81 2.76 -2.46
C ARG A 315 -40.64 3.35 -1.64
N THR A 316 -39.40 3.30 -2.12
CA THR A 316 -38.20 3.61 -1.32
C THR A 316 -37.20 4.60 -1.95
N GLY A 317 -37.43 5.09 -3.17
CA GLY A 317 -36.57 6.11 -3.79
C GLY A 317 -35.19 5.61 -4.27
N GLN A 318 -34.23 6.54 -4.40
CA GLN A 318 -32.95 6.42 -5.16
C GLN A 318 -32.07 5.19 -4.85
N ALA A 319 -32.21 4.55 -3.68
CA ALA A 319 -31.40 3.39 -3.31
C ALA A 319 -31.57 2.18 -4.26
N ALA A 320 -32.73 2.05 -4.90
CA ALA A 320 -33.04 0.93 -5.76
C ALA A 320 -32.43 1.03 -7.18
N GLU A 321 -32.08 2.23 -7.66
CA GLU A 321 -31.33 2.41 -8.92
C GLU A 321 -29.88 1.91 -8.82
N THR A 322 -29.21 2.19 -7.69
CA THR A 322 -27.85 1.71 -7.42
C THR A 322 -27.79 0.19 -7.39
N VAL A 323 -28.82 -0.46 -6.81
CA VAL A 323 -28.96 -1.93 -6.77
C VAL A 323 -29.17 -2.53 -8.14
N ALA A 324 -30.03 -1.94 -8.98
CA ALA A 324 -30.18 -2.40 -10.36
C ALA A 324 -28.88 -2.26 -11.16
N GLY A 325 -28.15 -1.15 -10.98
CA GLY A 325 -26.85 -0.94 -11.62
C GLY A 325 -25.81 -1.99 -11.24
N GLN A 326 -25.68 -2.30 -9.95
CA GLN A 326 -24.77 -3.33 -9.43
C GLN A 326 -25.18 -4.73 -9.92
N ALA A 327 -26.48 -5.06 -9.88
CA ALA A 327 -26.99 -6.34 -10.37
C ALA A 327 -26.72 -6.52 -11.87
N ALA A 328 -26.89 -5.46 -12.65
CA ALA A 328 -26.60 -5.44 -14.08
C ALA A 328 -25.09 -5.57 -14.39
N SER A 329 -24.20 -4.94 -13.60
CA SER A 329 -22.76 -5.11 -13.77
C SER A 329 -22.29 -6.52 -13.43
N LEU A 330 -22.87 -7.14 -12.40
CA LEU A 330 -22.58 -8.54 -12.02
C LEU A 330 -23.05 -9.52 -13.10
N LEU A 331 -24.25 -9.33 -13.64
CA LEU A 331 -24.75 -10.10 -14.79
C LEU A 331 -23.85 -9.97 -16.03
N ALA A 332 -23.34 -8.77 -16.28
CA ALA A 332 -22.45 -8.51 -17.41
C ALA A 332 -21.11 -9.24 -17.24
N ALA A 333 -20.54 -9.24 -16.03
CA ALA A 333 -19.31 -9.98 -15.72
C ALA A 333 -19.51 -11.51 -15.87
N LEU A 334 -20.67 -12.03 -15.49
CA LEU A 334 -20.99 -13.46 -15.51
C LEU A 334 -21.30 -14.04 -16.89
N ARG A 335 -21.87 -13.25 -17.80
CA ARG A 335 -22.29 -13.73 -19.13
C ARG A 335 -21.15 -13.84 -20.15
N GLY A 336 -19.91 -13.51 -19.78
CA GLY A 336 -18.71 -13.78 -20.58
C GLY A 336 -18.61 -13.08 -21.95
N SER A 337 -19.64 -12.41 -22.47
CA SER A 337 -19.56 -11.60 -23.68
C SER A 337 -20.76 -10.63 -23.83
N LYS A 338 -20.44 -9.41 -24.29
CA LYS A 338 -21.32 -8.43 -24.97
C LYS A 338 -22.68 -8.08 -24.31
N ALA A 339 -22.69 -7.63 -23.06
CA ALA A 339 -23.79 -6.82 -22.53
C ALA A 339 -23.37 -5.34 -22.47
N ALA A 340 -23.40 -4.69 -23.64
CA ALA A 340 -22.92 -3.32 -23.92
C ALA A 340 -23.75 -2.19 -23.27
N GLY A 341 -24.45 -2.44 -22.16
CA GLY A 341 -25.26 -1.43 -21.46
C GLY A 341 -24.66 -1.04 -20.10
N ALA A 342 -24.57 -1.99 -19.17
CA ALA A 342 -24.04 -1.75 -17.82
C ALA A 342 -22.51 -1.71 -17.77
N ALA A 343 -21.84 -2.57 -18.57
CA ALA A 343 -20.40 -2.43 -18.83
C ALA A 343 -20.13 -1.08 -19.50
N THR A 344 -21.04 -0.58 -20.36
CA THR A 344 -20.94 0.76 -20.93
C THR A 344 -21.23 1.85 -19.91
N GLN A 345 -21.98 1.62 -18.82
CA GLN A 345 -22.20 2.64 -17.80
C GLN A 345 -21.07 2.69 -16.77
N VAL A 346 -20.49 1.55 -16.38
CA VAL A 346 -19.26 1.49 -15.58
C VAL A 346 -18.06 1.91 -16.42
N ALA A 347 -17.94 1.42 -17.65
CA ALA A 347 -16.96 1.93 -18.61
C ALA A 347 -17.21 3.39 -18.89
N LYS A 348 -18.46 3.90 -19.00
CA LYS A 348 -18.71 5.33 -19.16
C LYS A 348 -18.32 6.09 -17.90
N ARG A 349 -18.56 5.59 -16.69
CA ARG A 349 -18.09 6.24 -15.46
C ARG A 349 -16.56 6.23 -15.33
N THR A 350 -15.90 5.13 -15.67
CA THR A 350 -14.43 5.07 -15.67
C THR A 350 -13.82 5.84 -16.85
N THR A 351 -14.46 5.84 -18.01
CA THR A 351 -14.09 6.65 -19.18
C THR A 351 -14.34 8.13 -18.91
N ASP A 352 -15.43 8.50 -18.25
CA ASP A 352 -15.77 9.88 -17.88
C ASP A 352 -14.82 10.37 -16.78
N ALA A 353 -14.51 9.54 -15.79
CA ALA A 353 -13.48 9.79 -14.78
C ALA A 353 -12.11 10.02 -15.44
N THR A 354 -11.67 9.08 -16.29
CA THR A 354 -10.41 9.17 -17.03
C THR A 354 -10.41 10.36 -17.99
N ALA A 355 -11.54 10.67 -18.62
CA ALA A 355 -11.71 11.80 -19.52
C ALA A 355 -11.59 13.13 -18.77
N LYS A 356 -12.16 13.25 -17.57
CA LYS A 356 -12.02 14.46 -16.74
C LYS A 356 -10.57 14.70 -16.33
N VAL A 357 -9.85 13.67 -15.88
CA VAL A 357 -8.43 13.85 -15.57
C VAL A 357 -7.63 14.14 -16.84
N SER A 358 -7.94 13.49 -17.96
CA SER A 358 -7.29 13.78 -19.25
C SER A 358 -7.57 15.20 -19.74
N GLN A 359 -8.78 15.73 -19.54
CA GLN A 359 -9.16 17.11 -19.81
C GLN A 359 -8.44 18.08 -18.86
N ALA A 360 -8.27 17.71 -17.58
CA ALA A 360 -7.43 18.46 -16.63
C ALA A 360 -5.98 18.53 -17.10
N VAL A 361 -5.41 17.41 -17.53
CA VAL A 361 -4.05 17.36 -18.10
C VAL A 361 -3.96 18.26 -19.34
N ALA A 362 -4.91 18.18 -20.25
CA ALA A 362 -4.94 19.05 -21.42
C ALA A 362 -5.05 20.54 -21.03
N ALA A 363 -5.94 20.89 -20.11
CA ALA A 363 -6.10 22.26 -19.62
C ALA A 363 -4.83 22.79 -18.93
N ILE A 364 -4.17 21.96 -18.11
CA ILE A 364 -2.89 22.28 -17.46
C ILE A 364 -1.80 22.48 -18.51
N LYS A 365 -1.74 21.64 -19.55
CA LYS A 365 -0.79 21.76 -20.66
C LYS A 365 -0.94 23.03 -21.47
N HIS A 366 -2.14 23.61 -21.49
CA HIS A 366 -2.41 24.90 -22.14
C HIS A 366 -2.08 26.12 -21.26
N LEU A 367 -1.68 25.94 -20.01
CA LEU A 367 -1.29 27.07 -19.16
C LEU A 367 -0.01 27.72 -19.72
N PRO A 368 0.09 29.06 -19.74
CA PRO A 368 1.22 29.77 -20.34
C PRO A 368 2.58 29.33 -19.79
N PHE A 369 2.65 29.02 -18.49
CA PHE A 369 3.90 28.59 -17.88
C PHE A 369 4.28 27.16 -18.27
N TYR A 370 3.35 26.30 -18.70
CA TYR A 370 3.63 24.89 -19.00
C TYR A 370 4.58 24.75 -20.19
N ALA A 371 4.39 25.56 -21.24
CA ALA A 371 5.30 25.59 -22.39
C ALA A 371 6.72 26.04 -22.03
N ALA A 372 6.85 26.85 -20.97
CA ALA A 372 8.13 27.32 -20.43
C ALA A 372 8.65 26.44 -19.28
N ALA A 373 7.85 25.52 -18.77
CA ALA A 373 8.23 24.65 -17.67
C ALA A 373 9.31 23.69 -18.15
N LYS A 374 10.36 23.51 -17.33
CA LYS A 374 11.44 22.61 -17.69
C LYS A 374 10.92 21.18 -17.83
N THR A 375 11.41 20.47 -18.84
CA THR A 375 11.07 19.07 -19.12
C THR A 375 11.45 18.13 -17.98
N SER A 376 11.00 16.88 -18.07
CA SER A 376 11.01 15.87 -17.00
C SER A 376 12.33 15.71 -16.25
N GLU A 377 13.49 15.89 -16.90
CA GLU A 377 14.79 15.70 -16.26
C GLU A 377 15.13 16.81 -15.26
N ALA A 378 14.89 18.07 -15.60
CA ALA A 378 15.15 19.18 -14.69
C ALA A 378 14.13 19.20 -13.54
N ALA A 379 12.86 18.92 -13.82
CA ALA A 379 11.80 18.87 -12.80
C ALA A 379 12.01 17.75 -11.76
N THR A 380 12.79 16.72 -12.11
CA THR A 380 13.11 15.58 -11.23
C THR A 380 14.55 15.60 -10.74
N GLN A 381 15.31 16.67 -11.00
CA GLN A 381 16.76 16.71 -10.71
C GLN A 381 17.09 16.48 -9.23
N HIS A 382 16.17 16.82 -8.33
CA HIS A 382 16.31 16.66 -6.87
C HIS A 382 15.75 15.34 -6.33
N LEU A 383 15.06 14.55 -7.17
CA LEU A 383 14.56 13.24 -6.82
C LEU A 383 15.55 12.15 -7.25
N PRO A 384 15.72 11.08 -6.48
CA PRO A 384 16.36 9.86 -6.97
C PRO A 384 15.63 9.37 -8.22
N ARG A 385 16.37 8.90 -9.23
CA ARG A 385 15.77 8.43 -10.50
C ARG A 385 14.69 7.36 -10.29
N GLN A 386 14.93 6.44 -9.36
CA GLN A 386 13.98 5.38 -9.00
C GLN A 386 12.70 5.93 -8.37
N TRP A 387 12.77 7.01 -7.57
CA TRP A 387 11.60 7.65 -6.98
C TRP A 387 10.77 8.37 -8.02
N ALA A 388 11.42 9.15 -8.90
CA ALA A 388 10.73 9.82 -10.00
C ALA A 388 10.00 8.82 -10.90
N LYS A 389 10.62 7.67 -11.19
CA LYS A 389 9.98 6.59 -11.95
C LYS A 389 8.78 6.00 -11.20
N ALA A 390 8.90 5.72 -9.91
CA ALA A 390 7.81 5.18 -9.08
C ALA A 390 6.61 6.13 -9.06
N LEU A 391 6.85 7.40 -8.75
CA LEU A 391 5.83 8.46 -8.74
C LEU A 391 5.15 8.60 -10.10
N SER A 392 5.92 8.67 -11.18
CA SER A 392 5.39 8.78 -12.55
C SER A 392 4.56 7.54 -12.95
N THR A 393 5.02 6.35 -12.57
CA THR A 393 4.32 5.08 -12.85
C THR A 393 3.00 5.04 -12.09
N THR A 394 3.02 5.40 -10.80
CA THR A 394 1.82 5.44 -9.97
C THR A 394 0.81 6.46 -10.49
N ALA A 395 1.25 7.69 -10.83
CA ALA A 395 0.39 8.71 -11.44
C ALA A 395 -0.29 8.18 -12.71
N ALA A 396 0.48 7.52 -13.58
CA ALA A 396 -0.02 6.97 -14.84
C ALA A 396 -0.96 5.77 -14.66
N ASN A 397 -0.66 4.87 -13.73
CA ASN A 397 -1.46 3.68 -13.44
C ASN A 397 -2.79 4.04 -12.80
N ARG A 398 -2.75 4.97 -11.83
CA ARG A 398 -3.94 5.36 -11.06
C ARG A 398 -4.76 6.46 -11.71
N LYS A 399 -4.23 7.08 -12.78
CA LYS A 399 -4.82 8.25 -13.44
C LYS A 399 -4.99 9.43 -12.49
N GLU A 400 -3.94 9.72 -11.72
CA GLU A 400 -3.93 10.74 -10.68
C GLU A 400 -2.87 11.81 -10.99
N ILE A 401 -3.10 13.02 -10.48
CA ILE A 401 -2.11 14.11 -10.46
C ILE A 401 -1.41 14.05 -9.11
N LEU A 402 -0.08 13.88 -9.09
CA LEU A 402 0.69 13.91 -7.85
C LEU A 402 1.50 15.20 -7.77
N LEU A 403 1.41 15.92 -6.67
CA LEU A 403 2.23 17.08 -6.39
C LEU A 403 3.21 16.72 -5.26
N ILE A 404 4.50 16.88 -5.49
CA ILE A 404 5.57 16.58 -4.51
C ILE A 404 6.28 17.89 -4.15
N ARG A 405 6.40 18.17 -2.85
CA ARG A 405 7.16 19.32 -2.34
C ARG A 405 8.65 19.17 -2.72
N PRO A 406 9.42 20.26 -2.72
CA PRO A 406 10.85 20.17 -2.99
C PRO A 406 11.54 19.20 -2.02
N VAL A 407 12.17 18.17 -2.57
CA VAL A 407 13.03 17.26 -1.80
C VAL A 407 14.41 17.89 -1.67
N ASN A 408 15.03 17.77 -0.49
CA ASN A 408 16.36 18.31 -0.26
C ASN A 408 17.34 17.74 -1.30
N LYS A 409 17.91 18.60 -2.15
CA LYS A 409 18.85 18.22 -3.22
C LYS A 409 20.05 17.41 -2.72
N HIS A 410 20.44 17.58 -1.46
CA HIS A 410 21.55 16.87 -0.84
C HIS A 410 21.17 15.46 -0.37
N ALA A 411 19.88 15.11 -0.30
CA ALA A 411 19.43 13.76 0.03
C ALA A 411 19.68 12.77 -1.13
N LYS A 412 19.54 13.25 -2.37
CA LYS A 412 19.59 12.43 -3.58
C LYS A 412 20.83 11.52 -3.67
N PRO A 413 22.07 12.00 -3.48
CA PRO A 413 23.26 11.15 -3.57
C PRO A 413 23.25 9.98 -2.56
N TRP A 414 22.73 10.20 -1.35
CA TRP A 414 22.63 9.16 -0.32
C TRP A 414 21.59 8.10 -0.66
N LEU A 415 20.44 8.55 -1.18
CA LEU A 415 19.34 7.68 -1.61
C LEU A 415 19.73 6.86 -2.84
N GLU A 416 20.42 7.45 -3.82
CA GLU A 416 20.86 6.74 -5.03
C GLU A 416 21.98 5.72 -4.75
N LYS A 417 22.81 5.98 -3.74
CA LYS A 417 23.81 5.01 -3.25
C LYS A 417 23.21 3.90 -2.37
N GLY A 418 21.93 3.99 -2.00
CA GLY A 418 21.29 3.05 -1.07
C GLY A 418 21.81 3.14 0.37
N LEU A 419 22.53 4.22 0.72
CA LEU A 419 23.13 4.43 2.04
C LEU A 419 22.17 5.12 3.02
N ALA A 420 21.09 5.70 2.52
CA ALA A 420 20.09 6.38 3.33
C ALA A 420 18.67 6.03 2.92
N VAL A 421 17.72 6.29 3.82
CA VAL A 421 16.28 6.14 3.64
C VAL A 421 15.54 7.41 4.08
N GLY A 422 14.37 7.66 3.48
CA GLY A 422 13.51 8.77 3.87
C GLY A 422 13.05 8.61 5.32
N LYS A 423 13.21 9.65 6.13
CA LYS A 423 12.83 9.63 7.54
C LYS A 423 11.33 9.38 7.73
N GLY A 424 10.96 8.57 8.72
CA GLY A 424 9.56 8.35 9.07
C GLY A 424 8.96 9.49 9.91
N MET A 425 7.65 9.47 10.12
CA MET A 425 6.95 10.47 10.94
C MET A 425 7.50 10.61 12.37
N HIS A 426 8.12 9.57 12.92
CA HIS A 426 8.69 9.58 14.28
C HIS A 426 10.03 10.33 14.38
N VAL A 427 10.69 10.64 13.26
CA VAL A 427 11.97 11.35 13.25
C VAL A 427 11.74 12.81 12.83
N LYS A 428 11.47 13.68 13.82
CA LYS A 428 11.18 15.11 13.59
C LYS A 428 12.42 16.02 13.55
N ALA A 429 13.60 15.47 13.76
CA ALA A 429 14.88 16.18 13.65
C ALA A 429 15.10 16.76 12.23
N LYS A 430 15.93 17.81 12.13
CA LYS A 430 16.18 18.52 10.87
C LYS A 430 17.42 17.97 10.18
N THR A 431 17.39 17.96 8.84
CA THR A 431 18.52 17.58 8.00
C THR A 431 19.57 18.69 7.93
N ALA A 432 20.82 18.33 7.66
CA ALA A 432 21.89 19.28 7.33
C ALA A 432 21.82 19.73 5.87
N SER A 433 22.20 20.98 5.60
CA SER A 433 22.27 21.57 4.25
C SER A 433 23.70 21.74 3.73
N GLN A 434 24.72 21.54 4.57
CA GLN A 434 26.11 21.88 4.25
C GLN A 434 27.11 20.84 4.76
N GLY A 435 28.31 20.88 4.17
CA GLY A 435 29.43 20.03 4.57
C GLY A 435 29.22 18.54 4.26
N PRO A 436 30.01 17.65 4.90
CA PRO A 436 29.93 16.20 4.67
C PRO A 436 28.61 15.58 5.14
N LEU A 437 27.85 16.29 5.98
CA LEU A 437 26.56 15.85 6.52
C LEU A 437 25.38 16.19 5.59
N ALA A 438 25.60 17.00 4.54
CA ALA A 438 24.51 17.56 3.75
C ALA A 438 23.56 16.45 3.25
N GLY A 439 22.27 16.60 3.57
CA GLY A 439 21.22 15.63 3.28
C GLY A 439 20.85 14.72 4.46
N LEU A 440 21.77 14.44 5.38
CA LEU A 440 21.55 13.55 6.53
C LEU A 440 21.02 14.30 7.76
N ILE A 441 20.60 13.54 8.78
CA ILE A 441 20.09 14.09 10.04
C ILE A 441 21.14 13.94 11.14
N PRO A 442 21.87 14.99 11.53
CA PRO A 442 22.88 14.91 12.58
C PRO A 442 22.24 14.71 13.97
N VAL A 443 22.91 14.02 14.88
CA VAL A 443 22.48 13.91 16.28
C VAL A 443 22.58 15.27 16.99
N ASP A 444 23.68 16.00 16.73
CA ASP A 444 23.85 17.38 17.15
C ASP A 444 23.17 18.31 16.13
N GLN A 445 22.01 18.85 16.50
CA GLN A 445 21.21 19.66 15.58
C GLN A 445 21.84 21.01 15.28
N ARG A 446 22.90 21.42 15.99
CA ARG A 446 23.73 22.58 15.61
C ARG A 446 24.46 22.35 14.28
N LEU A 447 24.53 21.11 13.81
CA LEU A 447 25.07 20.75 12.50
C LEU A 447 23.98 20.61 11.41
N SER A 448 22.71 20.83 11.75
CA SER A 448 21.60 20.80 10.80
C SER A 448 21.50 22.10 10.00
N LYS A 449 20.53 22.19 9.08
CA LYS A 449 20.23 23.41 8.32
C LYS A 449 19.90 24.63 9.20
N LEU A 450 19.57 24.41 10.47
CA LEU A 450 19.26 25.50 11.40
C LEU A 450 20.48 26.37 11.74
N SER A 451 21.71 25.87 11.53
CA SER A 451 22.93 26.66 11.67
C SER A 451 23.41 27.30 10.36
N ASP A 452 22.70 27.05 9.26
CA ASP A 452 23.02 27.61 7.95
C ASP A 452 22.68 29.12 7.92
N PRO A 453 23.66 30.00 7.65
CA PRO A 453 23.40 31.43 7.49
C PRO A 453 22.33 31.72 6.42
N ALA A 454 22.25 30.93 5.34
CA ALA A 454 21.28 31.12 4.28
C ALA A 454 19.85 30.86 4.76
N TYR A 455 19.65 29.82 5.57
CA TYR A 455 18.35 29.54 6.19
C TYR A 455 17.90 30.68 7.10
N ARG A 456 18.82 31.24 7.88
CA ARG A 456 18.52 32.39 8.73
C ARG A 456 18.18 33.64 7.90
N GLU A 457 18.90 33.90 6.82
CA GLU A 457 18.62 35.03 5.92
C GLU A 457 17.24 34.91 5.25
N GLU A 458 16.84 33.70 4.87
CA GLU A 458 15.50 33.41 4.35
C GLU A 458 14.40 33.78 5.35
N LEU A 459 14.57 33.35 6.63
CA LEU A 459 13.65 33.71 7.70
C LEU A 459 13.60 35.22 7.95
N VAL A 460 14.73 35.91 7.89
CA VAL A 460 14.80 37.38 7.98
C VAL A 460 13.99 38.01 6.86
N GLY A 461 14.15 37.55 5.63
CA GLY A 461 13.37 38.02 4.48
C GLY A 461 11.86 37.83 4.66
N ALA A 462 11.44 36.66 5.16
CA ALA A 462 10.05 36.35 5.44
C ALA A 462 9.46 37.27 6.53
N TYR A 463 10.13 37.39 7.68
CA TYR A 463 9.67 38.26 8.77
C TYR A 463 9.68 39.73 8.40
N ARG A 464 10.67 40.19 7.61
CA ARG A 464 10.71 41.56 7.12
C ARG A 464 9.49 41.88 6.25
N SER A 465 9.07 40.93 5.42
CA SER A 465 7.88 41.08 4.56
C SER A 465 6.60 41.14 5.41
N GLU A 466 6.45 40.20 6.36
CA GLU A 466 5.32 40.17 7.29
C GLU A 466 5.21 41.44 8.14
N LEU A 467 6.32 41.91 8.72
CA LEU A 467 6.38 43.12 9.53
C LEU A 467 6.05 44.38 8.70
N ARG A 468 6.48 44.42 7.43
CA ARG A 468 6.13 45.52 6.51
C ARG A 468 4.62 45.52 6.23
N GLU A 469 4.02 44.37 5.95
CA GLU A 469 2.56 44.26 5.74
C GLU A 469 1.78 44.69 7.00
N GLN A 470 2.21 44.25 8.18
CA GLN A 470 1.60 44.67 9.45
C GLN A 470 1.72 46.18 9.69
N ALA A 471 2.88 46.78 9.40
CA ALA A 471 3.08 48.22 9.53
C ALA A 471 2.19 49.01 8.56
N GLN A 472 2.09 48.56 7.31
CA GLN A 472 1.21 49.16 6.29
C GLN A 472 -0.26 49.07 6.68
N ALA A 473 -0.73 47.90 7.13
CA ALA A 473 -2.09 47.71 7.60
C ALA A 473 -2.44 48.58 8.82
N ALA A 474 -1.44 48.90 9.66
CA ALA A 474 -1.57 49.77 10.81
C ALA A 474 -1.38 51.27 10.51
N GLY A 475 -1.08 51.66 9.26
CA GLY A 475 -0.78 53.04 8.88
C GLY A 475 0.47 53.62 9.58
N ARG A 476 1.42 52.76 9.97
CA ARG A 476 2.65 53.17 10.68
C ARG A 476 3.82 53.24 9.71
N GLU A 477 4.54 54.36 9.70
CA GLU A 477 5.85 54.43 9.06
C GLU A 477 6.90 53.79 9.97
N VAL A 478 7.54 52.73 9.49
CA VAL A 478 8.66 52.06 10.17
C VAL A 478 9.87 52.11 9.25
N SER A 479 11.00 52.60 9.77
CA SER A 479 12.24 52.65 8.98
C SER A 479 12.69 51.25 8.56
N ALA A 480 13.30 51.13 7.38
CA ALA A 480 13.82 49.85 6.89
C ALA A 480 14.82 49.20 7.86
N ALA A 481 15.66 50.01 8.53
CA ALA A 481 16.63 49.53 9.50
C ALA A 481 16.00 49.01 10.81
N ALA A 482 14.84 49.53 11.21
CA ALA A 482 14.09 48.99 12.34
C ALA A 482 13.42 47.66 11.97
N LEU A 483 12.81 47.56 10.79
CA LEU A 483 12.23 46.32 10.28
C LEU A 483 13.29 45.21 10.17
N GLU A 484 14.47 45.53 9.63
CA GLU A 484 15.58 44.60 9.47
C GLU A 484 16.06 44.06 10.83
N ARG A 485 16.31 44.94 11.82
CA ARG A 485 16.71 44.51 13.17
C ARG A 485 15.67 43.60 13.83
N GLN A 486 14.39 43.97 13.74
CA GLN A 486 13.30 43.19 14.32
C GLN A 486 13.14 41.83 13.62
N ALA A 487 13.29 41.79 12.29
CA ALA A 487 13.27 40.54 11.53
C ALA A 487 14.45 39.63 11.90
N GLN A 488 15.65 40.19 12.08
CA GLN A 488 16.83 39.45 12.56
C GLN A 488 16.64 38.87 13.96
N GLU A 489 16.03 39.62 14.88
CA GLU A 489 15.72 39.16 16.23
C GLU A 489 14.70 38.02 16.21
N LYS A 490 13.56 38.19 15.52
CA LYS A 490 12.55 37.13 15.36
C LYS A 490 13.13 35.88 14.70
N ALA A 491 13.97 36.02 13.68
CA ALA A 491 14.63 34.90 13.01
C ALA A 491 15.58 34.17 13.97
N ARG A 492 16.38 34.88 14.76
CA ARG A 492 17.26 34.28 15.78
C ARG A 492 16.45 33.49 16.80
N GLU A 493 15.39 34.08 17.35
CA GLU A 493 14.53 33.40 18.31
C GLU A 493 13.88 32.14 17.71
N GLN A 494 13.38 32.22 16.48
CA GLN A 494 12.79 31.07 15.81
C GLN A 494 13.82 29.96 15.59
N VAL A 495 15.03 30.30 15.12
CA VAL A 495 16.12 29.33 14.95
C VAL A 495 16.48 28.68 16.28
N THR A 496 16.61 29.45 17.36
CA THR A 496 16.90 28.89 18.70
C THR A 496 15.78 27.94 19.17
N ARG A 497 14.51 28.32 19.01
CA ARG A 497 13.37 27.45 19.37
C ARG A 497 13.33 26.18 18.54
N GLU A 498 13.47 26.28 17.23
CA GLU A 498 13.48 25.11 16.34
C GLU A 498 14.69 24.22 16.59
N MET A 499 15.85 24.80 16.95
CA MET A 499 17.05 24.05 17.32
C MET A 499 16.82 23.20 18.55
N GLN A 500 16.23 23.78 19.60
CA GLN A 500 15.89 23.05 20.82
C GLN A 500 14.87 21.94 20.55
N LYS A 501 13.80 22.24 19.80
CA LYS A 501 12.80 21.23 19.41
C LYS A 501 13.41 20.10 18.58
N ALA A 502 14.27 20.42 17.63
CA ALA A 502 14.91 19.41 16.79
C ALA A 502 15.88 18.55 17.61
N GLN A 503 16.61 19.15 18.55
CA GLN A 503 17.51 18.44 19.45
C GLN A 503 16.74 17.48 20.37
N GLN A 504 15.61 17.93 20.92
CA GLN A 504 14.70 17.11 21.69
C GLN A 504 14.12 15.97 20.85
N ALA A 505 13.64 16.26 19.63
CA ALA A 505 13.11 15.25 18.71
C ALA A 505 14.16 14.18 18.33
N ALA A 506 15.43 14.56 18.15
CA ALA A 506 16.52 13.62 17.91
C ALA A 506 16.79 12.74 19.14
N ALA A 507 16.66 13.29 20.36
CA ALA A 507 16.77 12.53 21.59
C ALA A 507 15.58 11.58 21.80
N GLU A 508 14.35 12.05 21.56
CA GLU A 508 13.12 11.26 21.67
C GLU A 508 13.09 10.10 20.67
N ALA A 509 13.43 10.35 19.40
CA ALA A 509 13.49 9.29 18.39
C ALA A 509 14.46 8.16 18.78
N ARG A 510 15.58 8.50 19.43
CA ARG A 510 16.53 7.51 19.96
C ARG A 510 16.00 6.82 21.20
N GLY A 511 15.46 7.58 22.16
CA GLY A 511 14.92 7.04 23.41
C GLY A 511 13.75 6.09 23.19
N GLN A 512 12.98 6.28 22.12
CA GLN A 512 11.85 5.44 21.73
C GLN A 512 12.25 4.29 20.78
N GLY A 513 13.54 4.17 20.43
CA GLY A 513 14.04 3.11 19.55
C GLY A 513 13.70 3.28 18.08
N TYR A 514 13.19 4.44 17.66
CA TYR A 514 12.89 4.74 16.25
C TYR A 514 14.14 5.09 15.43
N ALA A 515 15.23 5.47 16.10
CA ALA A 515 16.50 5.77 15.47
C ALA A 515 17.66 5.34 16.37
N THR A 516 18.81 5.07 15.76
CA THR A 516 20.08 4.92 16.47
C THR A 516 21.07 6.00 16.03
N ALA A 517 22.00 6.36 16.92
CA ALA A 517 23.09 7.26 16.61
C ALA A 517 24.26 6.44 16.06
N VAL A 518 24.74 6.79 14.88
CA VAL A 518 25.89 6.12 14.25
C VAL A 518 26.92 7.14 13.81
N PRO A 519 28.23 6.87 13.99
CA PRO A 519 29.27 7.68 13.39
C PRO A 519 29.11 7.72 11.86
N LEU A 520 29.18 8.91 11.28
CA LEU A 520 29.12 9.05 9.83
C LEU A 520 30.45 8.60 9.20
N VAL A 521 30.35 7.69 8.23
CA VAL A 521 31.48 7.20 7.44
C VAL A 521 31.21 7.46 5.96
N ILE A 522 32.19 8.03 5.27
CA ILE A 522 32.12 8.33 3.84
C ILE A 522 33.33 7.68 3.18
N GLU A 523 33.09 6.65 2.35
CA GLU A 523 34.17 5.93 1.63
C GLU A 523 35.31 5.52 2.57
N ASP A 524 34.95 4.82 3.64
CA ASP A 524 35.83 4.33 4.70
C ASP A 524 36.54 5.40 5.55
N LYS A 525 36.14 6.68 5.40
CA LYS A 525 36.66 7.80 6.19
C LYS A 525 35.63 8.24 7.21
N GLN A 526 36.02 8.32 8.47
CA GLN A 526 35.14 8.78 9.54
C GLN A 526 35.01 10.31 9.51
N VAL A 527 33.80 10.83 9.60
CA VAL A 527 33.60 12.28 9.76
C VAL A 527 33.77 12.61 11.24
N VAL A 528 34.74 13.48 11.55
CA VAL A 528 35.04 13.91 12.92
C VAL A 528 34.97 15.43 13.04
N ARG A 529 34.62 15.91 14.22
CA ARG A 529 34.76 17.29 14.62
C ARG A 529 35.98 17.42 15.51
N ALA A 530 36.90 18.32 15.19
CA ALA A 530 38.11 18.55 15.96
C ALA A 530 38.30 20.05 16.21
N LEU A 531 38.99 20.41 17.29
CA LEU A 531 39.37 21.79 17.57
C LEU A 531 40.78 22.04 17.06
N ASP A 532 41.02 23.18 16.42
CA ASP A 532 42.39 23.65 16.19
C ASP A 532 42.98 24.28 17.46
N GLN A 533 44.27 24.61 17.43
CA GLN A 533 44.96 25.31 18.54
C GLN A 533 44.32 26.64 18.96
N SER A 534 43.47 27.26 18.12
CA SER A 534 42.73 28.48 18.48
C SER A 534 41.38 28.19 19.17
N GLY A 535 41.03 26.91 19.33
CA GLY A 535 39.73 26.47 19.83
C GLY A 535 38.61 26.54 18.79
N LYS A 536 38.93 26.79 17.52
CA LYS A 536 37.94 26.80 16.44
C LYS A 536 37.67 25.37 16.00
N GLY A 537 36.39 25.00 15.97
CA GLY A 537 35.96 23.68 15.52
C GLY A 537 35.95 23.53 14.00
N HIS A 538 36.48 22.42 13.51
CA HIS A 538 36.51 22.01 12.12
C HIS A 538 35.81 20.66 11.96
N THR A 539 35.16 20.44 10.82
CA THR A 539 34.62 19.13 10.43
C THR A 539 35.49 18.56 9.32
N VAL A 540 36.15 17.44 9.57
CA VAL A 540 37.15 16.83 8.68
C VAL A 540 36.86 15.34 8.47
N LEU A 541 37.40 14.77 7.40
CA LEU A 541 37.38 13.33 7.13
C LEU A 541 38.67 12.72 7.68
N LYS A 542 38.55 11.75 8.60
CA LYS A 542 39.68 11.00 9.16
C LYS A 542 39.84 9.67 8.42
N THR A 543 40.99 9.45 7.81
CA THR A 543 41.33 8.18 7.15
C THR A 543 41.73 7.12 8.18
N THR A 544 41.79 5.85 7.75
CA THR A 544 42.28 4.73 8.56
C THR A 544 43.73 4.90 9.02
N GLU A 545 44.54 5.66 8.27
CA GLU A 545 45.92 6.01 8.64
C GLU A 545 46.00 7.25 9.56
N GLY A 546 44.86 7.79 10.00
CA GLY A 546 44.78 8.95 10.88
C GLY A 546 45.03 10.30 10.20
N ARG A 547 44.99 10.37 8.86
CA ARG A 547 45.12 11.64 8.13
C ARG A 547 43.78 12.37 8.09
N TYR A 548 43.82 13.71 8.19
CA TYR A 548 42.63 14.55 8.02
C TYR A 548 42.57 15.10 6.62
N LEU A 549 41.40 14.97 5.99
CA LEU A 549 41.10 15.53 4.68
C LEU A 549 39.95 16.53 4.80
N ASP A 550 39.98 17.54 3.95
CA ASP A 550 38.90 18.50 3.82
C ASP A 550 37.70 17.80 3.14
N PRO A 551 36.50 17.88 3.71
CA PRO A 551 35.35 17.14 3.21
C PRO A 551 34.83 17.62 1.85
N GLN A 552 35.22 18.81 1.37
CA GLN A 552 34.78 19.36 0.10
C GLN A 552 35.78 19.06 -1.02
N THR A 553 37.07 19.22 -0.74
CA THR A 553 38.15 19.11 -1.72
C THR A 553 38.85 17.74 -1.70
N GLY A 554 38.70 16.99 -0.60
CA GLY A 554 39.46 15.76 -0.35
C GLY A 554 40.96 15.99 -0.13
N ALA A 555 41.42 17.25 -0.12
CA ALA A 555 42.82 17.59 0.08
C ALA A 555 43.22 17.35 1.55
N PRO A 556 44.47 16.93 1.81
CA PRO A 556 45.00 16.87 3.18
C PRO A 556 44.89 18.23 3.87
N VAL A 557 44.46 18.20 5.14
CA VAL A 557 44.31 19.38 5.96
C VAL A 557 45.42 19.39 6.99
N GLU A 558 46.40 20.28 6.79
CA GLU A 558 47.43 20.59 7.78
C GLU A 558 46.85 21.53 8.84
N LEU A 559 45.90 21.04 9.63
CA LEU A 559 45.49 21.72 10.84
C LEU A 559 46.32 21.16 12.00
N ALA A 560 46.95 22.06 12.74
CA ALA A 560 47.42 21.74 14.08
C ALA A 560 46.20 21.57 14.98
N LEU A 561 45.61 20.36 14.96
CA LEU A 561 44.49 19.99 15.80
C LEU A 561 44.97 19.73 17.23
N ASP A 562 44.16 20.10 18.21
CA ASP A 562 44.41 19.80 19.61
C ASP A 562 44.26 18.29 19.83
N PRO A 563 45.31 17.56 20.28
CA PRO A 563 45.26 16.11 20.46
C PRO A 563 44.10 15.68 21.36
N GLY A 564 43.28 14.74 20.89
CA GLY A 564 42.14 14.21 21.66
C GLY A 564 40.88 15.09 21.64
N SER A 565 40.89 16.23 20.95
CA SER A 565 39.68 17.05 20.73
C SER A 565 38.69 16.45 19.72
N GLU A 566 39.03 15.30 19.14
CA GLU A 566 38.24 14.63 18.11
C GLU A 566 37.00 13.97 18.67
N VAL A 567 35.86 14.39 18.16
CA VAL A 567 34.56 13.78 18.44
C VAL A 567 33.97 13.28 17.12
N PRO A 568 33.66 11.98 16.99
CA PRO A 568 32.93 11.46 15.84
C PRO A 568 31.64 12.23 15.62
N VAL A 569 31.37 12.61 14.37
CA VAL A 569 30.11 13.23 14.02
C VAL A 569 29.08 12.13 13.80
N GLU A 570 28.05 12.11 14.64
CA GLU A 570 26.98 11.12 14.57
C GLU A 570 25.78 11.63 13.79
N VAL A 571 25.15 10.72 13.05
CA VAL A 571 23.87 10.91 12.35
C VAL A 571 22.84 9.91 12.86
N LEU A 572 21.56 10.24 12.70
CA LEU A 572 20.47 9.29 12.95
C LEU A 572 20.39 8.29 11.80
N ALA A 573 20.23 7.02 12.16
CA ALA A 573 20.04 5.90 11.25
C ALA A 573 18.90 4.99 11.72
N GLU A 574 18.44 4.10 10.83
CA GLU A 574 17.51 3.03 11.20
C GLU A 574 18.10 2.18 12.34
N PRO A 575 17.27 1.71 13.29
CA PRO A 575 17.73 0.84 14.34
C PRO A 575 18.21 -0.52 13.77
N GLY A 576 19.25 -1.09 14.37
CA GLY A 576 19.82 -2.39 13.99
C GLY A 576 21.21 -2.32 13.35
N ALA A 577 21.87 -3.47 13.25
CA ALA A 577 23.20 -3.57 12.62
C ALA A 577 23.10 -3.30 11.12
N GLY A 578 23.89 -2.33 10.62
CA GLY A 578 23.87 -1.94 9.21
C GLY A 578 22.67 -1.08 8.80
N GLY A 579 21.97 -0.47 9.76
CA GLY A 579 20.87 0.45 9.47
C GLY A 579 21.29 1.61 8.56
N LYS A 580 20.43 1.94 7.59
CA LYS A 580 20.67 3.04 6.64
C LYS A 580 20.52 4.38 7.36
N TYR A 581 21.26 5.39 6.92
CA TYR A 581 21.14 6.74 7.47
C TYR A 581 19.74 7.33 7.20
N PHE A 582 19.21 8.17 8.08
CA PHE A 582 18.01 8.92 7.76
C PHE A 582 18.35 10.17 6.94
N THR A 583 17.52 10.42 5.93
CA THR A 583 17.56 11.60 5.07
C THR A 583 16.16 12.16 4.85
N ALA A 584 16.02 13.21 4.03
CA ALA A 584 14.73 13.74 3.66
C ALA A 584 13.88 12.72 2.90
N ASP A 585 12.61 12.60 3.27
CA ASP A 585 11.56 11.90 2.54
C ASP A 585 10.97 12.77 1.42
N ALA A 586 10.13 12.17 0.59
CA ALA A 586 9.36 12.92 -0.39
C ALA A 586 8.01 13.32 0.21
N ASP A 587 7.86 14.60 0.52
CA ASP A 587 6.60 15.10 1.07
C ASP A 587 5.58 15.28 -0.06
N LEU A 588 4.48 14.54 0.03
CA LEU A 588 3.35 14.73 -0.86
C LEU A 588 2.71 16.08 -0.56
N LEU A 589 2.54 16.95 -1.57
CA LEU A 589 1.75 18.17 -1.43
C LEU A 589 0.26 17.86 -1.57
N GLY A 590 -0.14 17.06 -2.55
CA GLY A 590 -1.54 16.75 -2.83
C GLY A 590 -1.71 15.64 -3.88
N VAL A 591 -2.90 15.02 -3.89
CA VAL A 591 -3.29 13.98 -4.85
C VAL A 591 -4.58 14.39 -5.54
N GLY A 592 -4.51 14.63 -6.84
CA GLY A 592 -5.65 14.96 -7.68
C GLY A 592 -6.28 13.71 -8.29
N THR A 593 -7.54 13.43 -7.95
CA THR A 593 -8.31 12.32 -8.51
C THR A 593 -9.60 12.81 -9.15
N SER A 594 -10.16 12.07 -10.11
CA SER A 594 -11.51 12.37 -10.61
C SER A 594 -12.56 11.97 -9.57
N SER A 595 -13.52 12.85 -9.31
CA SER A 595 -14.58 12.73 -8.31
C SER A 595 -15.48 11.47 -8.34
N GLN A 596 -15.28 10.50 -9.23
CA GLN A 596 -16.19 9.37 -9.46
C GLN A 596 -15.60 7.99 -9.13
N THR A 597 -14.29 7.87 -8.91
CA THR A 597 -13.68 6.59 -8.51
C THR A 597 -13.98 6.22 -7.06
N SER A 598 -14.40 7.18 -6.24
CA SER A 598 -14.82 6.95 -4.85
C SER A 598 -16.35 6.86 -4.79
N GLY A 599 -16.91 5.68 -5.09
CA GLY A 599 -18.35 5.40 -5.03
C GLY A 599 -19.00 5.55 -3.64
N VAL A 600 -18.23 5.95 -2.62
CA VAL A 600 -18.76 6.40 -1.34
C VAL A 600 -19.09 7.88 -1.49
N ALA A 601 -20.38 8.19 -1.67
CA ALA A 601 -20.87 9.55 -1.68
C ALA A 601 -20.26 10.33 -0.51
N ALA A 602 -19.40 11.30 -0.81
CA ALA A 602 -18.84 12.21 0.16
C ALA A 602 -20.02 12.91 0.85
N ARG A 603 -20.29 12.52 2.11
CA ARG A 603 -21.15 13.33 2.97
C ARG A 603 -20.48 14.69 3.04
N THR A 604 -21.18 15.68 2.50
CA THR A 604 -20.81 17.09 2.54
C THR A 604 -20.81 17.57 3.99
N SER A 605 -19.72 17.30 4.73
CA SER A 605 -19.31 18.19 5.80
C SER A 605 -18.78 19.46 5.11
N GLN A 606 -19.17 20.63 5.62
CA GLN A 606 -18.78 21.94 5.08
C GLN A 606 -17.27 22.26 5.22
N THR A 607 -16.42 21.24 5.39
CA THR A 607 -14.97 21.36 5.60
C THR A 607 -14.18 20.36 4.76
N GLY A 608 -14.54 20.10 3.49
CA GLY A 608 -13.62 19.50 2.49
C GLY A 608 -12.92 18.18 2.86
N SER A 609 -13.46 17.41 3.80
CA SER A 609 -12.88 16.17 4.30
C SER A 609 -13.74 15.00 3.82
N GLY A 610 -13.15 14.11 3.02
CA GLY A 610 -13.66 12.74 2.93
C GLY A 610 -13.65 12.09 4.32
N PRO A 611 -14.30 10.94 4.52
CA PRO A 611 -14.18 10.23 5.79
C PRO A 611 -12.69 10.00 6.07
N ALA A 612 -12.19 10.66 7.12
CA ALA A 612 -10.85 10.40 7.61
C ALA A 612 -10.78 8.91 8.01
N LEU A 613 -9.63 8.27 7.75
CA LEU A 613 -9.39 6.93 8.28
C LEU A 613 -9.53 6.96 9.80
N ASP A 614 -9.85 5.80 10.38
CA ASP A 614 -10.02 5.64 11.82
C ASP A 614 -8.78 6.21 12.54
N PRO A 615 -8.97 7.22 13.42
CA PRO A 615 -7.86 7.85 14.13
C PRO A 615 -7.02 6.84 14.92
N ASP A 616 -7.60 5.72 15.38
CA ASP A 616 -6.94 4.81 16.31
C ASP A 616 -6.05 3.74 15.65
N THR A 617 -6.09 3.56 14.31
CA THR A 617 -5.32 2.50 13.64
C THR A 617 -4.49 2.97 12.43
N ASP A 618 -4.99 3.90 11.61
CA ASP A 618 -4.31 4.30 10.37
C ASP A 618 -3.68 5.71 10.43
N THR A 619 -4.24 6.62 11.24
CA THR A 619 -3.68 7.99 11.35
C THR A 619 -2.38 8.05 12.15
N ALA A 620 -2.11 7.05 12.99
CA ALA A 620 -0.85 6.96 13.74
C ALA A 620 0.37 6.83 12.81
N VAL A 621 0.19 6.22 11.63
CA VAL A 621 1.29 5.94 10.67
C VAL A 621 1.38 7.03 9.60
N TRP A 622 0.25 7.45 9.03
CA TRP A 622 0.22 8.37 7.89
C TRP A 622 -0.16 9.80 8.24
N GLY A 623 -0.52 10.08 9.48
CA GLY A 623 -1.12 11.36 9.86
C GLY A 623 -2.50 11.55 9.23
N THR A 624 -2.87 12.80 8.96
CA THR A 624 -4.15 13.13 8.32
C THR A 624 -4.11 12.86 6.82
N ALA A 625 -4.78 11.78 6.39
CA ALA A 625 -4.91 11.39 5.00
C ALA A 625 -6.28 10.75 4.72
N THR A 626 -6.74 10.85 3.48
CA THR A 626 -7.87 10.06 2.97
C THR A 626 -7.41 8.67 2.53
N GLU A 627 -8.34 7.71 2.46
CA GLU A 627 -8.05 6.36 1.96
C GLU A 627 -7.39 6.38 0.57
N THR A 628 -7.82 7.29 -0.31
CA THR A 628 -7.25 7.41 -1.66
C THR A 628 -5.81 7.90 -1.61
N GLU A 629 -5.49 8.85 -0.75
CA GLU A 629 -4.13 9.36 -0.55
C GLU A 629 -3.22 8.25 0.03
N VAL A 630 -3.70 7.48 1.02
CA VAL A 630 -2.94 6.35 1.59
C VAL A 630 -2.70 5.25 0.55
N ARG A 631 -3.71 4.87 -0.23
CA ARG A 631 -3.55 3.89 -1.32
C ARG A 631 -2.55 4.36 -2.38
N THR A 632 -2.55 5.66 -2.68
CA THR A 632 -1.58 6.26 -3.60
C THR A 632 -0.18 6.18 -3.02
N ALA A 633 0.01 6.57 -1.76
CA ALA A 633 1.29 6.50 -1.09
C ALA A 633 1.84 5.07 -0.98
N PHE A 634 0.97 4.11 -0.68
CA PHE A 634 1.29 2.69 -0.67
C PHE A 634 1.76 2.21 -2.05
N GLU A 635 1.01 2.52 -3.12
CA GLU A 635 1.38 2.15 -4.49
C GLU A 635 2.73 2.77 -4.90
N VAL A 636 2.99 4.05 -4.59
CA VAL A 636 4.29 4.68 -4.84
C VAL A 636 5.41 3.91 -4.14
N ASN A 637 5.21 3.53 -2.88
CA ASN A 637 6.21 2.78 -2.11
C ASN A 637 6.42 1.37 -2.68
N VAL A 638 5.37 0.69 -3.14
CA VAL A 638 5.48 -0.60 -3.84
C VAL A 638 6.28 -0.46 -5.12
N GLN A 639 5.94 0.52 -5.97
CA GLN A 639 6.67 0.79 -7.22
C GLN A 639 8.14 1.17 -6.95
N GLY A 640 8.41 1.90 -5.86
CA GLY A 640 9.76 2.21 -5.40
C GLY A 640 10.59 0.97 -5.09
N ARG A 641 10.01 0.00 -4.38
CA ARG A 641 10.66 -1.28 -4.03
C ARG A 641 10.87 -2.20 -5.23
N LEU A 642 9.96 -2.18 -6.20
CA LEU A 642 10.13 -2.94 -7.45
C LEU A 642 11.27 -2.39 -8.31
N GLY A 643 11.59 -1.09 -8.17
CA GLY A 643 12.68 -0.43 -8.89
C GLY A 643 14.07 -0.59 -8.28
N GLY A 644 14.21 -1.18 -7.09
CA GLY A 644 15.47 -1.31 -6.35
C GLY A 644 15.28 -1.25 -4.83
N GLU A 645 16.36 -1.10 -4.06
CA GLU A 645 16.35 -0.99 -2.58
C GLU A 645 15.75 0.34 -2.04
N GLY A 646 14.64 0.80 -2.61
CA GLY A 646 13.93 2.00 -2.19
C GLY A 646 12.89 1.69 -1.11
N GLU A 647 13.32 1.62 0.14
CA GLU A 647 12.42 1.41 1.28
C GLU A 647 11.78 2.74 1.71
N ARG A 648 10.53 2.96 1.24
CA ARG A 648 9.59 4.06 1.60
C ARG A 648 9.96 5.45 1.07
N ILE A 649 9.28 5.86 -0.01
CA ILE A 649 9.36 7.17 -0.66
C ILE A 649 8.47 8.19 0.06
N LEU A 650 7.20 7.83 0.27
CA LEU A 650 6.18 8.64 0.93
C LEU A 650 5.92 8.06 2.32
N GLN A 651 5.95 8.90 3.35
CA GLN A 651 5.85 8.49 4.76
C GLN A 651 4.63 9.05 5.48
N HIS A 652 3.93 10.02 4.89
CA HIS A 652 2.76 10.65 5.49
C HIS A 652 1.77 11.16 4.42
N GLY A 653 0.59 11.60 4.88
CA GLY A 653 -0.45 12.21 4.08
C GLY A 653 -0.05 13.56 3.48
N PRO A 654 -0.84 14.11 2.54
CA PRO A 654 -0.43 15.27 1.77
C PRO A 654 -0.46 16.58 2.56
N ALA A 655 0.47 17.48 2.24
CA ALA A 655 0.65 18.78 2.88
C ALA A 655 -0.57 19.72 2.76
N VAL A 656 -1.45 19.53 1.76
CA VAL A 656 -2.76 20.25 1.69
C VAL A 656 -3.67 19.99 2.89
N ARG A 657 -3.38 18.98 3.73
CA ARG A 657 -4.09 18.71 4.98
C ARG A 657 -3.52 19.49 6.17
N PHE A 658 -2.45 20.24 5.97
CA PHE A 658 -1.73 20.96 7.03
C PHE A 658 -1.71 22.46 6.74
N PRO A 659 -1.62 23.31 7.79
CA PRO A 659 -1.63 24.76 7.62
C PRO A 659 -0.36 25.34 6.99
N GLU A 660 0.70 24.54 6.87
CA GLU A 660 1.97 24.93 6.27
C GLU A 660 1.78 25.34 4.80
N LYS A 661 2.34 26.50 4.43
CA LYS A 661 2.31 26.96 3.05
C LYS A 661 3.19 26.06 2.16
N PRO A 662 2.87 25.92 0.87
CA PRO A 662 3.69 25.15 -0.05
C PRO A 662 5.05 25.83 -0.28
N ASP A 663 6.10 25.02 -0.32
CA ASP A 663 7.44 25.44 -0.74
C ASP A 663 7.64 25.19 -2.23
N PHE A 664 8.56 25.93 -2.86
CA PHE A 664 8.85 25.85 -4.30
C PHE A 664 10.33 25.53 -4.55
N PRO A 665 10.65 24.81 -5.65
CA PRO A 665 9.73 24.31 -6.68
C PRO A 665 8.99 23.03 -6.29
N ILE A 666 7.74 22.88 -6.77
CA ILE A 666 6.93 21.66 -6.63
C ILE A 666 7.09 20.82 -7.89
N THR A 667 7.33 19.53 -7.74
CA THR A 667 7.34 18.58 -8.86
C THR A 667 5.95 17.98 -9.03
N MET A 668 5.34 18.18 -10.20
CA MET A 668 4.04 17.65 -10.56
C MET A 668 4.18 16.47 -11.53
N PHE A 669 3.62 15.32 -11.16
CA PHE A 669 3.51 14.13 -12.00
C PHE A 669 2.08 14.01 -12.53
N LEU A 670 1.94 13.90 -13.85
CA LEU A 670 0.65 13.82 -14.52
C LEU A 670 0.31 12.38 -14.93
N PRO A 671 -0.98 12.04 -15.11
CA PRO A 671 -1.48 10.74 -15.54
C PRO A 671 -0.94 10.18 -16.86
N ASP A 672 -0.34 11.02 -17.69
CA ASP A 672 0.29 10.66 -18.95
C ASP A 672 1.81 10.49 -18.81
N ALA A 673 2.29 10.36 -17.57
CA ALA A 673 3.69 10.28 -17.18
C ALA A 673 4.52 11.55 -17.47
N SER A 674 3.90 12.65 -17.89
CA SER A 674 4.63 13.93 -17.97
C SER A 674 4.94 14.48 -16.57
N VAL A 675 6.10 15.13 -16.45
CA VAL A 675 6.58 15.71 -15.20
C VAL A 675 6.91 17.18 -15.41
N VAL A 676 6.44 18.02 -14.50
CA VAL A 676 6.45 19.48 -14.63
C VAL A 676 6.92 20.12 -13.33
N GLU A 677 7.71 21.18 -13.42
CA GLU A 677 8.13 21.98 -12.27
C GLU A 677 7.24 23.21 -12.11
N ILE A 678 6.66 23.40 -10.92
CA ILE A 678 5.88 24.58 -10.54
C ILE A 678 6.78 25.43 -9.63
N ASN A 679 7.11 26.63 -10.08
CA ASN A 679 8.18 27.45 -9.47
C ASN A 679 7.69 28.49 -8.48
N ASN A 680 6.39 28.78 -8.42
CA ASN A 680 5.84 29.78 -7.52
C ASN A 680 4.35 29.57 -7.25
N GLN A 681 3.85 30.30 -6.26
CA GLN A 681 2.47 30.24 -5.81
C GLN A 681 1.44 30.57 -6.89
N ARG A 682 1.75 31.49 -7.80
CA ARG A 682 0.86 31.84 -8.91
C ARG A 682 0.66 30.65 -9.85
N GLN A 683 1.75 30.01 -10.27
CA GLN A 683 1.68 28.83 -11.13
C GLN A 683 0.94 27.67 -10.45
N LEU A 684 1.19 27.45 -9.14
CA LEU A 684 0.44 26.46 -8.37
C LEU A 684 -1.05 26.76 -8.42
N ARG A 685 -1.44 28.00 -8.13
CA ARG A 685 -2.85 28.42 -8.19
C ARG A 685 -3.45 28.16 -9.57
N GLU A 686 -2.78 28.55 -10.64
CA GLU A 686 -3.24 28.31 -12.02
C GLU A 686 -3.49 26.81 -12.29
N VAL A 687 -2.59 25.92 -11.83
CA VAL A 687 -2.76 24.46 -11.92
C VAL A 687 -3.96 23.97 -11.12
N LEU A 688 -4.07 24.34 -9.84
CA LEU A 688 -5.16 23.87 -8.98
C LEU A 688 -6.52 24.34 -9.53
N VAL A 689 -6.59 25.57 -10.05
CA VAL A 689 -7.81 26.13 -10.67
C VAL A 689 -8.17 25.35 -11.93
N ALA A 690 -7.20 25.09 -12.81
CA ALA A 690 -7.41 24.32 -14.02
C ALA A 690 -7.90 22.90 -13.70
N ALA A 691 -7.27 22.21 -12.75
CA ALA A 691 -7.67 20.88 -12.30
C ALA A 691 -9.09 20.88 -11.71
N LYS A 692 -9.40 21.83 -10.82
CA LYS A 692 -10.72 21.94 -10.18
C LYS A 692 -11.84 22.19 -11.18
N ARG A 693 -11.62 23.03 -12.19
CA ARG A 693 -12.60 23.30 -13.26
C ARG A 693 -12.94 22.06 -14.09
N GLN A 694 -12.03 21.11 -14.18
CA GLN A 694 -12.23 19.82 -14.85
C GLN A 694 -12.78 18.73 -13.91
N GLY A 695 -13.12 19.08 -12.67
CA GLY A 695 -13.72 18.17 -11.69
C GLY A 695 -12.73 17.27 -10.96
N VAL A 696 -11.44 17.61 -10.97
CA VAL A 696 -10.43 16.97 -10.11
C VAL A 696 -10.65 17.41 -8.65
N GLN A 697 -10.54 16.46 -7.73
CA GLN A 697 -10.68 16.63 -6.27
C GLN A 697 -9.39 16.17 -5.56
N GLY A 698 -9.22 16.54 -4.29
CA GLY A 698 -8.04 16.19 -3.48
C GLY A 698 -6.86 17.17 -3.63
N LEU A 699 -7.06 18.22 -4.43
CA LEU A 699 -6.12 19.31 -4.67
C LEU A 699 -6.62 20.65 -4.11
N GLU A 700 -7.62 20.62 -3.24
CA GLU A 700 -8.10 21.81 -2.56
C GLU A 700 -6.99 22.38 -1.66
N PRO A 701 -6.63 23.67 -1.80
CA PRO A 701 -5.66 24.32 -0.94
C PRO A 701 -6.18 24.35 0.50
N HIS A 702 -5.27 24.22 1.46
CA HIS A 702 -5.63 24.32 2.86
C HIS A 702 -6.21 25.73 3.17
N PRO A 703 -7.27 25.86 3.99
CA PRO A 703 -7.87 27.17 4.30
C PRO A 703 -6.88 28.21 4.84
N ALA A 704 -5.89 27.77 5.62
CA ALA A 704 -4.84 28.63 6.18
C ALA A 704 -3.90 29.24 5.11
N TRP A 705 -3.93 28.78 3.86
CA TRP A 705 -3.14 29.38 2.78
C TRP A 705 -3.72 30.72 2.30
N GLY A 706 -4.92 31.10 2.76
CA GLY A 706 -5.49 32.44 2.54
C GLY A 706 -6.08 32.67 1.15
N TRP A 707 -6.41 31.62 0.40
CA TRP A 707 -6.96 31.78 -0.96
C TRP A 707 -8.49 32.01 -0.99
N GLY A 708 -9.14 31.96 0.19
CA GLY A 708 -10.58 32.12 0.32
C GLY A 708 -11.38 30.87 -0.08
N ALA A 709 -12.66 30.84 0.30
CA ALA A 709 -13.55 29.70 0.05
C ALA A 709 -13.92 29.53 -1.43
N ASN A 710 -13.68 30.53 -2.27
CA ASN A 710 -14.01 30.54 -3.71
C ASN A 710 -12.77 30.69 -4.60
N TRP A 711 -11.60 30.22 -4.13
CA TRP A 711 -10.30 30.41 -4.76
C TRP A 711 -10.22 30.03 -6.26
N TRP A 712 -11.14 29.18 -6.74
CA TRP A 712 -11.25 28.74 -8.14
C TRP A 712 -12.07 29.66 -9.06
N ARG A 713 -12.76 30.66 -8.50
CA ARG A 713 -13.61 31.63 -9.22
C ARG A 713 -12.87 32.92 -9.54
N ASP A 714 -11.93 33.34 -8.69
CA ASP A 714 -11.19 34.58 -8.88
C ASP A 714 -10.28 34.47 -10.12
N GLY A 715 -10.47 35.39 -11.08
CA GLY A 715 -9.83 35.35 -12.41
C GLY A 715 -10.83 35.38 -13.57
N GLN A 716 -12.11 35.62 -13.30
CA GLN A 716 -13.05 36.19 -14.27
C GLN A 716 -12.96 37.72 -14.28
#